data_AF-A0A2E3HAR8-F1
#
_entry.id   AF-A0A2E3HAR8-F1
#
_cell.length_a   1.000
_cell.length_b   1.000
_cell.length_c   1.000
_cell.angle_alpha   90.00
_cell.angle_beta   90.00
_cell.angle_gamma   90.00
#
_symmetry.space_group_name_H-M   'P 1'
#
loop_
_entity.id
_entity.type
_entity.pdbx_description
1 polymer ?
#
loop_
_entity_poly.entity_id
_entity_poly.type
_entity_poly.pdbx_seq_one_letter_code
_entity_poly.pdbx_strand_id
1 'polypeptide(L)'
;MMKARRAPFGFLLIYGVLFSGLRVAGAMEADFTAVVEVIEDRCMTCHDAETKKGGIDLTPLLHRTNASYGNYTKLWVRLENMVRRGEMPPENKKPLKPSQKQVVEDWFHQSFVLREGKSHIGASPLRRLTRYEFENTLEEVLSVRLKSPYRDTITGKIEVSRIDSLVPSDIPGESGFENDAHRLGRLNPPLRELADGVNHALGKFRKDPVAMKAVLGRANIPESVGGIEIRKMISDFILRAYRGNGERLPEYVAAYDGLYQEHLKSSKDTAASLFHVLEMILVSPEFLYRIESTQGRNTPYPVTGVELATRLSYFLWSRPPDEELLKLGRDGRLHEEEVLKLQIARMLNSPKRVSLSENFAGQWLGFNELLSNREYLRDERWNRESYDEILFFFDEMIRSNRSVLELVQSNWLYKRASAYRSKGRDYKKVEGSSMNRLYADIFSDRESRSGNRELRYSPPVMVERRDDREGGVITSAAIMRLTASKTRTSPIRRGVWILNTLIGKSMEAPEDVPSLDEAREALNIRRNPSVSELIKQHVSRAACHSCHREIDPLGLGLENFAQFGEWRTQYPDKLPVIASGVMPNGKPFKSPREMKELLLEVYRDDIAANFAKKLFAYALGRKLEPYDRVALEEVVSRAKQDGYRTNTFIEQIVLSAQFRCRQDP
;
A
#
# COMPACT_ATOMS: atom_id res chain seq x y z
N MET A 1 11.25 1.04 -82.79
CA MET A 1 9.93 1.29 -82.16
C MET A 1 10.19 2.10 -80.89
N MET A 2 9.97 3.43 -80.88
CA MET A 2 8.82 4.12 -80.26
C MET A 2 8.60 3.68 -78.79
N LYS A 3 8.61 4.51 -77.73
CA LYS A 3 8.44 5.96 -77.44
C LYS A 3 9.10 6.19 -76.04
N ALA A 4 9.95 7.19 -75.81
CA ALA A 4 9.65 8.57 -75.39
C ALA A 4 8.89 8.64 -74.03
N ARG A 5 9.29 9.40 -72.99
CA ARG A 5 9.54 10.86 -72.95
C ARG A 5 10.13 11.35 -71.60
N ARG A 6 11.06 12.33 -71.72
CA ARG A 6 11.23 13.65 -71.03
C ARG A 6 11.50 13.69 -69.49
N ALA A 7 12.66 14.14 -68.97
CA ALA A 7 13.38 15.46 -69.01
C ALA A 7 13.06 16.35 -67.77
N PRO A 8 13.84 17.40 -67.43
CA PRO A 8 15.29 17.49 -67.23
C PRO A 8 15.70 18.19 -65.89
N PHE A 9 17.02 18.27 -65.67
CA PHE A 9 17.74 19.01 -64.63
C PHE A 9 17.26 20.45 -64.37
N GLY A 10 17.30 20.87 -63.10
CA GLY A 10 17.16 22.26 -62.68
C GLY A 10 17.74 22.56 -61.30
N PHE A 11 18.79 23.37 -61.28
CA PHE A 11 19.27 24.28 -60.21
C PHE A 11 19.86 23.72 -58.90
N LEU A 12 21.20 23.76 -58.83
CA LEU A 12 21.96 23.98 -57.60
C LEU A 12 21.76 25.44 -57.14
N LEU A 13 21.28 25.63 -55.91
CA LEU A 13 21.30 26.90 -55.21
C LEU A 13 21.89 26.67 -53.83
N ILE A 14 23.07 27.25 -53.62
CA ILE A 14 23.81 27.30 -52.37
C ILE A 14 23.01 28.17 -51.40
N TYR A 15 22.60 27.61 -50.26
CA TYR A 15 22.23 28.38 -49.07
C TYR A 15 23.09 27.92 -47.91
N GLY A 16 23.96 28.82 -47.44
CA GLY A 16 24.76 28.63 -46.25
C GLY A 16 23.86 28.51 -45.02
N VAL A 17 24.00 27.40 -44.31
CA VAL A 17 23.38 27.22 -42.99
C VAL A 17 24.29 27.89 -41.97
N LEU A 18 23.85 29.05 -41.49
CA LEU A 18 24.33 29.66 -40.25
C LEU A 18 24.17 28.66 -39.11
N PHE A 19 25.28 28.10 -38.64
CA PHE A 19 25.36 27.39 -37.36
C PHE A 19 25.15 28.41 -36.23
N SER A 20 23.89 28.66 -35.87
CA SER A 20 23.57 29.22 -34.56
C SER A 20 23.90 28.14 -33.52
N GLY A 21 25.03 28.30 -32.84
CA GLY A 21 25.43 27.45 -31.73
C GLY A 21 24.31 27.39 -30.69
N LEU A 22 23.67 26.23 -30.56
CA LEU A 22 22.91 25.90 -29.36
C LEU A 22 23.91 25.95 -28.21
N ARG A 23 23.80 26.98 -27.37
CA ARG A 23 24.34 26.92 -26.01
C ARG A 23 23.66 25.74 -25.34
N VAL A 24 24.44 24.71 -25.01
CA VAL A 24 24.06 23.72 -24.00
C VAL A 24 23.79 24.53 -22.74
N ALA A 25 22.52 24.63 -22.34
CA ALA A 25 22.16 25.18 -21.05
C ALA A 25 22.78 24.27 -19.99
N GLY A 26 23.87 24.73 -19.36
CA GLY A 26 24.36 24.13 -18.13
C GLY A 26 23.22 24.14 -17.11
N ALA A 27 23.10 23.07 -16.33
CA ALA A 27 22.13 22.99 -15.24
C ALA A 27 22.29 24.25 -14.37
N MET A 28 21.28 25.12 -14.42
CA MET A 28 21.26 26.35 -13.62
C MET A 28 21.16 25.90 -12.17
N GLU A 29 22.23 26.06 -11.40
CA GLU A 29 22.23 25.77 -9.97
C GLU A 29 21.07 26.55 -9.33
N ALA A 30 20.19 25.86 -8.59
CA ALA A 30 19.02 26.52 -8.01
C ALA A 30 19.46 27.63 -7.05
N ASP A 31 18.95 28.84 -7.30
CA ASP A 31 19.31 30.02 -6.54
C ASP A 31 18.68 29.97 -5.13
N PHE A 32 19.51 29.61 -4.13
CA PHE A 32 19.09 29.60 -2.73
C PHE A 32 18.67 30.99 -2.24
N THR A 33 19.27 32.06 -2.77
CA THR A 33 18.92 33.43 -2.36
C THR A 33 17.50 33.76 -2.80
N ALA A 34 17.12 33.38 -4.02
CA ALA A 34 15.76 33.62 -4.54
C ALA A 34 14.67 32.93 -3.71
N VAL A 35 14.88 31.68 -3.25
CA VAL A 35 13.90 31.00 -2.39
C VAL A 35 13.83 31.63 -1.00
N VAL A 36 14.96 32.08 -0.44
CA VAL A 36 15.02 32.78 0.85
C VAL A 36 14.25 34.09 0.78
N GLU A 37 14.44 34.89 -0.27
CA GLU A 37 13.70 36.14 -0.48
C GLU A 37 12.18 35.91 -0.50
N VAL A 38 11.71 34.82 -1.12
CA VAL A 38 10.28 34.47 -1.12
C VAL A 38 9.80 34.11 0.29
N ILE A 39 10.58 33.32 1.04
CA ILE A 39 10.22 32.91 2.41
C ILE A 39 10.16 34.14 3.33
N GLU A 40 11.14 35.03 3.26
CA GLU A 40 11.20 36.27 4.04
C GLU A 40 10.02 37.21 3.73
N ASP A 41 9.73 37.43 2.45
CA ASP A 41 8.67 38.35 1.99
C ASP A 41 7.24 37.82 2.22
N ARG A 42 7.03 36.49 2.28
CA ARG A 42 5.68 35.90 2.29
C ARG A 42 5.35 35.04 3.51
N CYS A 43 6.34 34.51 4.21
CA CYS A 43 6.11 33.49 5.25
C CYS A 43 6.51 33.95 6.65
N MET A 44 7.59 34.73 6.78
CA MET A 44 8.22 35.00 8.08
C MET A 44 7.36 35.80 9.05
N THR A 45 6.44 36.65 8.59
CA THR A 45 5.53 37.40 9.48
C THR A 45 4.59 36.51 10.33
N CYS A 46 4.46 35.22 9.98
CA CYS A 46 3.62 34.25 10.68
C CYS A 46 4.39 33.03 11.18
N HIS A 47 5.48 32.65 10.51
CA HIS A 47 6.21 31.40 10.73
C HIS A 47 7.67 31.65 11.13
N ASP A 48 7.91 32.70 11.92
CA ASP A 48 9.20 32.94 12.58
C ASP A 48 9.32 32.17 13.92
N ALA A 49 10.47 32.32 14.58
CA ALA A 49 10.79 31.68 15.84
C ALA A 49 9.96 32.19 17.04
N GLU A 50 9.27 33.33 16.92
CA GLU A 50 8.48 33.94 18.00
C GLU A 50 6.99 33.62 17.86
N THR A 51 6.43 33.88 16.67
CA THR A 51 5.00 33.76 16.33
C THR A 51 4.57 32.31 16.17
N LYS A 52 5.38 31.48 15.49
CA LYS A 52 5.16 30.03 15.26
C LYS A 52 3.72 29.64 14.92
N LYS A 53 3.04 30.39 14.04
CA LYS A 53 1.63 30.13 13.75
C LYS A 53 1.43 28.70 13.24
N GLY A 54 0.51 27.96 13.85
CA GLY A 54 0.26 26.55 13.54
C GLY A 54 1.40 25.61 13.95
N GLY A 55 2.24 26.02 14.91
CA GLY A 55 3.37 25.25 15.42
C GLY A 55 4.58 25.19 14.49
N ILE A 56 4.69 26.12 13.53
CA ILE A 56 5.70 26.07 12.46
C ILE A 56 6.64 27.28 12.52
N ASP A 57 7.93 26.97 12.56
CA ASP A 57 9.06 27.90 12.51
C ASP A 57 9.91 27.59 11.27
N LEU A 58 9.95 28.53 10.32
CA LEU A 58 10.72 28.44 9.07
C LEU A 58 12.08 29.12 9.15
N THR A 59 12.40 29.80 10.27
CA THR A 59 13.69 30.48 10.47
C THR A 59 14.89 29.57 10.15
N PRO A 60 14.90 28.28 10.54
CA PRO A 60 16.03 27.41 10.20
C PRO A 60 16.26 27.22 8.70
N LEU A 61 15.23 27.39 7.87
CA LEU A 61 15.33 27.20 6.41
C LEU A 61 16.10 28.33 5.71
N LEU A 62 16.27 29.48 6.38
CA LEU A 62 17.01 30.63 5.83
C LEU A 62 18.52 30.38 5.77
N HIS A 63 19.01 29.33 6.44
CA HIS A 63 20.43 28.98 6.46
C HIS A 63 20.78 27.93 5.40
N ARG A 64 21.77 28.23 4.54
CA ARG A 64 22.22 27.32 3.47
C ARG A 64 22.67 25.95 3.98
N THR A 65 23.18 25.83 5.21
CA THR A 65 23.55 24.54 5.81
C THR A 65 22.34 23.61 6.04
N ASN A 66 21.13 24.18 6.10
CA ASN A 66 19.88 23.45 6.28
C ASN A 66 19.15 23.22 4.94
N ALA A 67 19.74 23.63 3.81
CA ALA A 67 19.18 23.58 2.45
C ALA A 67 19.38 22.23 1.74
N SER A 68 19.51 21.13 2.50
CA SER A 68 19.75 19.78 1.97
C SER A 68 19.13 18.71 2.88
N TYR A 69 19.29 17.44 2.50
CA TYR A 69 18.82 16.32 3.31
C TYR A 69 19.46 16.32 4.71
N GLY A 70 18.63 16.40 5.76
CA GLY A 70 19.05 16.42 7.16
C GLY A 70 17.90 16.70 8.12
N ASN A 71 18.19 17.39 9.22
CA ASN A 71 17.22 17.66 10.29
C ASN A 71 15.98 18.44 9.82
N TYR A 72 16.11 19.25 8.77
CA TYR A 72 15.04 20.12 8.27
C TYR A 72 14.36 19.61 6.99
N THR A 73 14.68 18.40 6.50
CA THR A 73 14.04 17.82 5.29
C THR A 73 12.52 17.80 5.41
N LYS A 74 11.99 17.37 6.57
CA LYS A 74 10.53 17.32 6.79
C LYS A 74 9.88 18.70 6.71
N LEU A 75 10.59 19.74 7.15
CA LEU A 75 10.12 21.12 7.12
C LEU A 75 10.13 21.69 5.70
N TRP A 76 11.19 21.42 4.92
CA TRP A 76 11.22 21.76 3.49
C TRP A 76 10.13 21.06 2.68
N VAL A 77 9.92 19.76 2.91
CA VAL A 77 8.82 19.00 2.28
C VAL A 77 7.47 19.59 2.66
N ARG A 78 7.28 20.01 3.91
CA ARG A 78 6.02 20.65 4.35
C ARG A 78 5.81 22.01 3.66
N LEU A 79 6.84 22.85 3.61
CA LEU A 79 6.79 24.15 2.92
C LEU A 79 6.41 23.96 1.45
N GLU A 80 7.13 23.09 0.73
CA GLU A 80 6.87 22.85 -0.69
C GLU A 80 5.45 22.31 -0.92
N ASN A 81 4.95 21.39 -0.11
CA ASN A 81 3.60 20.86 -0.29
C ASN A 81 2.53 21.93 -0.07
N MET A 82 2.70 22.82 0.92
CA MET A 82 1.75 23.91 1.20
C MET A 82 1.74 24.94 0.06
N VAL A 83 2.91 25.28 -0.47
CA VAL A 83 3.07 26.21 -1.62
C VAL A 83 2.52 25.59 -2.91
N ARG A 84 2.86 24.32 -3.18
CA ARG A 84 2.42 23.59 -4.38
C ARG A 84 0.90 23.44 -4.44
N ARG A 85 0.26 23.19 -3.30
CA ARG A 85 -1.21 23.10 -3.19
C ARG A 85 -1.91 24.45 -3.14
N GLY A 86 -1.17 25.54 -2.96
CA GLY A 86 -1.75 26.88 -2.77
C GLY A 86 -2.53 27.02 -1.47
N GLU A 87 -2.24 26.17 -0.47
CA GLU A 87 -2.89 26.21 0.86
C GLU A 87 -2.30 27.32 1.74
N MET A 88 -1.11 27.82 1.39
CA MET A 88 -0.49 28.96 2.03
C MET A 88 -0.10 30.03 0.98
N PRO A 89 -0.31 31.32 1.29
CA PRO A 89 -0.76 31.89 2.56
C PRO A 89 -2.30 31.80 2.70
N PRO A 90 -2.86 32.01 3.91
CA PRO A 90 -4.30 31.93 4.13
C PRO A 90 -5.10 32.93 3.28
N GLU A 91 -6.39 32.68 3.04
CA GLU A 91 -7.26 33.50 2.15
C GLU A 91 -7.30 34.99 2.51
N ASN A 92 -7.07 35.35 3.78
CA ASN A 92 -7.05 36.75 4.23
C ASN A 92 -5.69 37.46 4.02
N LYS A 93 -4.71 36.80 3.41
CA LYS A 93 -3.40 37.34 3.06
C LYS A 93 -3.22 37.33 1.53
N LYS A 94 -2.27 38.13 1.05
CA LYS A 94 -1.97 38.18 -0.39
C LYS A 94 -1.40 36.83 -0.83
N PRO A 95 -1.93 36.21 -1.90
CA PRO A 95 -1.42 34.93 -2.40
C PRO A 95 -0.01 35.08 -2.99
N LEU A 96 0.74 33.98 -3.06
CA LEU A 96 2.01 33.94 -3.81
C LEU A 96 1.74 34.24 -5.30
N LYS A 97 2.62 35.03 -5.91
CA LYS A 97 2.62 35.17 -7.38
C LYS A 97 3.03 33.83 -8.03
N PRO A 98 2.56 33.51 -9.24
CA PRO A 98 2.99 32.30 -9.95
C PRO A 98 4.52 32.14 -10.05
N SER A 99 5.25 33.25 -10.26
CA SER A 99 6.72 33.24 -10.27
C SER A 99 7.33 32.91 -8.92
N GLN A 100 6.77 33.40 -7.81
CA GLN A 100 7.24 33.09 -6.45
C GLN A 100 7.01 31.61 -6.13
N LYS A 101 5.86 31.07 -6.55
CA LYS A 101 5.55 29.63 -6.42
C LYS A 101 6.56 28.78 -7.20
N GLN A 102 6.82 29.16 -8.45
CA GLN A 102 7.78 28.46 -9.30
C GLN A 102 9.19 28.44 -8.70
N VAL A 103 9.65 29.56 -8.12
CA VAL A 103 10.96 29.64 -7.45
C VAL A 103 11.09 28.61 -6.33
N VAL A 104 10.08 28.47 -5.46
CA VAL A 104 10.10 27.48 -4.37
C VAL A 104 10.08 26.05 -4.92
N GLU A 105 9.25 25.78 -5.93
CA GLU A 105 9.13 24.45 -6.55
C GLU A 105 10.41 24.03 -7.28
N ASP A 106 10.99 24.91 -8.10
CA ASP A 106 12.23 24.66 -8.84
C ASP A 106 13.40 24.45 -7.88
N TRP A 107 13.52 25.28 -6.85
CA TRP A 107 14.57 25.13 -5.85
C TRP A 107 14.45 23.78 -5.12
N PHE A 108 13.25 23.40 -4.69
CA PHE A 108 13.03 22.14 -4.00
C PHE A 108 13.30 20.96 -4.95
N HIS A 109 12.89 21.06 -6.21
CA HIS A 109 13.13 20.05 -7.22
C HIS A 109 14.63 19.82 -7.44
N GLN A 110 15.40 20.88 -7.64
CA GLN A 110 16.84 20.75 -7.85
C GLN A 110 17.60 20.27 -6.60
N SER A 111 17.13 20.63 -5.40
CA SER A 111 17.86 20.37 -4.15
C SER A 111 17.49 19.05 -3.46
N PHE A 112 16.24 18.57 -3.62
CA PHE A 112 15.74 17.37 -2.94
C PHE A 112 15.26 16.28 -3.91
N VAL A 113 14.81 16.62 -5.11
CA VAL A 113 14.30 15.62 -6.07
C VAL A 113 15.43 15.10 -6.97
N LEU A 114 16.33 16.00 -7.38
CA LEU A 114 17.47 15.68 -8.22
C LEU A 114 18.77 15.65 -7.41
N ARG A 115 19.76 14.94 -7.95
CA ARG A 115 21.16 14.97 -7.50
C ARG A 115 22.01 15.34 -8.70
N GLU A 116 22.69 16.48 -8.63
CA GLU A 116 23.48 17.02 -9.76
C GLU A 116 22.66 17.12 -11.06
N GLY A 117 21.39 17.53 -10.94
CA GLY A 117 20.46 17.66 -12.07
C GLY A 117 19.94 16.33 -12.65
N LYS A 118 20.21 15.19 -12.01
CA LYS A 118 19.74 13.86 -12.44
C LYS A 118 18.85 13.21 -11.40
N SER A 119 17.90 12.40 -11.85
CA SER A 119 17.10 11.55 -10.95
C SER A 119 18.00 10.53 -10.25
N HIS A 120 17.68 10.21 -9.00
CA HIS A 120 18.34 9.18 -8.23
C HIS A 120 17.30 8.41 -7.39
N ILE A 121 17.70 7.28 -6.81
CA ILE A 121 16.77 6.37 -6.11
C ILE A 121 16.93 6.37 -4.58
N GLY A 122 18.00 6.99 -4.09
CA GLY A 122 18.36 7.02 -2.67
C GLY A 122 18.83 5.66 -2.13
N ALA A 123 19.35 5.64 -0.91
CA ALA A 123 19.89 4.42 -0.32
C ALA A 123 18.81 3.35 -0.16
N SER A 124 19.13 2.11 -0.52
CA SER A 124 18.24 0.97 -0.33
C SER A 124 18.31 0.46 1.11
N PRO A 125 17.20 0.45 1.88
CA PRO A 125 17.23 -0.01 3.25
C PRO A 125 17.29 -1.54 3.33
N LEU A 126 17.88 -2.06 4.41
CA LEU A 126 17.81 -3.49 4.74
C LEU A 126 16.38 -3.84 5.18
N ARG A 127 15.78 -4.87 4.59
CA ARG A 127 14.37 -5.23 4.82
C ARG A 127 14.26 -6.51 5.64
N ARG A 128 13.74 -6.43 6.86
CA ARG A 128 13.30 -7.59 7.65
C ARG A 128 11.95 -8.10 7.13
N LEU A 129 11.70 -9.40 7.22
CA LEU A 129 10.37 -9.96 7.01
C LEU A 129 9.41 -9.46 8.10
N THR A 130 8.21 -9.03 7.70
CA THR A 130 7.10 -8.83 8.64
C THR A 130 6.60 -10.18 9.18
N ARG A 131 5.78 -10.18 10.23
CA ARG A 131 5.09 -11.39 10.70
C ARG A 131 4.30 -12.08 9.60
N TYR A 132 3.57 -11.31 8.77
CA TYR A 132 2.80 -11.85 7.64
C TYR A 132 3.72 -12.47 6.57
N GLU A 133 4.82 -11.80 6.24
CA GLU A 133 5.82 -12.29 5.29
C GLU A 133 6.59 -13.51 5.84
N PHE A 134 6.90 -13.52 7.13
CA PHE A 134 7.59 -14.61 7.84
C PHE A 134 6.74 -15.89 7.83
N GLU A 135 5.47 -15.80 8.21
CA GLU A 135 4.55 -16.95 8.16
C GLU A 135 4.42 -17.51 6.74
N ASN A 136 4.19 -16.62 5.77
CA ASN A 136 4.13 -16.99 4.36
C ASN A 136 5.42 -17.64 3.87
N THR A 137 6.57 -17.14 4.32
CA THR A 137 7.89 -17.70 3.98
C THR A 137 8.06 -19.10 4.57
N LEU A 138 7.62 -19.32 5.81
CA LEU A 138 7.65 -20.65 6.43
C LEU A 138 6.75 -21.65 5.68
N GLU A 139 5.53 -21.27 5.29
CA GLU A 139 4.65 -22.12 4.48
C GLU A 139 5.31 -22.55 3.17
N GLU A 140 5.92 -21.60 2.45
CA GLU A 140 6.58 -21.87 1.16
C GLU A 140 7.89 -22.62 1.31
N VAL A 141 8.68 -22.40 2.37
CA VAL A 141 9.96 -23.09 2.58
C VAL A 141 9.75 -24.52 3.08
N LEU A 142 8.73 -24.75 3.90
CA LEU A 142 8.45 -26.06 4.49
C LEU A 142 7.37 -26.86 3.73
N SER A 143 6.73 -26.29 2.71
CA SER A 143 5.58 -26.92 2.02
C SER A 143 4.43 -27.29 2.98
N VAL A 144 4.20 -26.50 4.02
CA VAL A 144 3.13 -26.75 5.02
C VAL A 144 2.08 -25.65 5.00
N ARG A 145 0.90 -25.93 5.58
CA ARG A 145 -0.12 -24.91 5.86
C ARG A 145 -0.07 -24.50 7.33
N LEU A 146 0.31 -23.26 7.58
CA LEU A 146 0.30 -22.64 8.90
C LEU A 146 -1.02 -21.91 9.14
N LYS A 147 -1.51 -21.22 8.11
CA LYS A 147 -2.81 -20.56 8.11
C LYS A 147 -3.93 -21.58 7.98
N SER A 148 -4.94 -21.47 8.84
CA SER A 148 -6.18 -22.20 8.64
C SER A 148 -6.86 -21.69 7.35
N PRO A 149 -7.34 -22.58 6.47
CA PRO A 149 -8.15 -22.14 5.35
C PRO A 149 -9.41 -21.46 5.90
N TYR A 150 -9.79 -20.32 5.30
CA TYR A 150 -10.99 -19.54 5.61
C TYR A 150 -12.26 -20.39 5.41
N ARG A 151 -12.58 -21.29 6.34
CA ARG A 151 -13.63 -22.31 6.17
C ARG A 151 -14.67 -22.34 7.28
N ASP A 152 -14.41 -21.74 8.44
CA ASP A 152 -15.34 -21.87 9.55
C ASP A 152 -16.28 -20.65 9.66
N THR A 153 -17.50 -20.81 9.15
CA THR A 153 -18.66 -19.94 9.46
C THR A 153 -19.56 -20.52 10.55
N ILE A 154 -19.23 -21.69 11.08
CA ILE A 154 -19.99 -22.51 12.05
C ILE A 154 -19.83 -21.92 13.44
N THR A 155 -18.57 -21.71 13.85
CA THR A 155 -18.27 -21.21 15.20
C THR A 155 -18.45 -19.71 15.30
N GLY A 156 -18.54 -19.02 14.16
CA GLY A 156 -18.36 -17.57 14.06
C GLY A 156 -16.90 -17.16 14.23
N LYS A 157 -16.04 -18.01 14.82
CA LYS A 157 -14.71 -17.65 15.27
C LYS A 157 -13.78 -17.43 14.09
N ILE A 158 -13.10 -16.28 14.13
CA ILE A 158 -11.98 -16.02 13.25
C ILE A 158 -10.84 -16.93 13.74
N GLU A 159 -10.59 -18.04 13.04
CA GLU A 159 -9.43 -18.88 13.32
C GLU A 159 -8.17 -18.09 12.98
N VAL A 160 -7.51 -17.62 14.04
CA VAL A 160 -6.26 -16.89 13.97
C VAL A 160 -5.13 -17.91 13.81
N SER A 161 -4.12 -17.60 12.98
CA SER A 161 -2.96 -18.47 12.88
C SER A 161 -2.29 -18.63 14.24
N ARG A 162 -1.74 -19.82 14.53
CA ARG A 162 -0.92 -19.99 15.73
C ARG A 162 0.27 -19.02 15.72
N ILE A 163 0.79 -18.68 14.53
CA ILE A 163 1.90 -17.72 14.40
C ILE A 163 1.49 -16.33 14.92
N ASP A 164 0.26 -15.88 14.69
CA ASP A 164 -0.20 -14.57 15.19
C ASP A 164 -0.23 -14.49 16.72
N SER A 165 -0.38 -15.64 17.40
CA SER A 165 -0.35 -15.74 18.87
C SER A 165 1.06 -15.90 19.45
N LEU A 166 2.02 -16.33 18.64
CA LEU A 166 3.40 -16.55 19.06
C LEU A 166 4.27 -15.34 18.74
N VAL A 167 4.11 -14.77 17.54
CA VAL A 167 4.91 -13.67 17.02
C VAL A 167 4.11 -12.37 17.16
N PRO A 168 4.68 -11.32 17.79
CA PRO A 168 4.00 -10.04 17.95
C PRO A 168 3.73 -9.39 16.59
N SER A 169 2.66 -8.60 16.51
CA SER A 169 2.37 -7.81 15.31
C SER A 169 3.44 -6.76 15.09
N ASP A 170 3.83 -6.56 13.83
CA ASP A 170 4.66 -5.42 13.48
C ASP A 170 3.85 -4.12 13.54
N ILE A 171 4.53 -3.02 13.84
CA ILE A 171 3.92 -1.70 13.91
C ILE A 171 4.25 -0.97 12.60
N PRO A 172 3.26 -0.44 11.87
CA PRO A 172 3.51 0.33 10.66
C PRO A 172 4.51 1.49 10.86
N GLY A 173 5.38 1.71 9.87
CA GLY A 173 6.34 2.82 9.84
C GLY A 173 5.79 4.10 9.22
N GLU A 174 6.68 5.03 8.86
CA GLU A 174 6.29 6.30 8.21
C GLU A 174 5.69 6.09 6.80
N SER A 175 5.94 4.95 6.15
CA SER A 175 5.23 4.56 4.92
C SER A 175 3.74 4.32 5.13
N GLY A 176 3.33 4.03 6.35
CA GLY A 176 1.98 3.57 6.71
C GLY A 176 1.80 2.06 6.60
N PHE A 177 2.87 1.28 6.40
CA PHE A 177 2.82 -0.18 6.29
C PHE A 177 3.77 -0.87 7.28
N GLU A 178 3.42 -2.09 7.67
CA GLU A 178 4.23 -2.96 8.54
C GLU A 178 5.58 -3.33 7.90
N ASN A 179 5.65 -3.40 6.56
CA ASN A 179 6.87 -3.76 5.83
C ASN A 179 7.86 -2.58 5.67
N ASP A 180 7.72 -1.53 6.48
CA ASP A 180 8.61 -0.38 6.52
C ASP A 180 9.98 -0.75 7.10
N ALA A 181 10.98 -0.81 6.23
CA ALA A 181 12.33 -1.21 6.53
C ALA A 181 13.02 -0.32 7.58
N HIS A 182 12.75 1.00 7.57
CA HIS A 182 13.33 1.89 8.57
C HIS A 182 12.73 1.66 9.95
N ARG A 183 11.42 1.37 10.03
CA ARG A 183 10.76 1.01 11.28
C ARG A 183 11.25 -0.33 11.80
N LEU A 184 11.24 -1.37 10.96
CA LEU A 184 11.66 -2.71 11.35
C LEU A 184 13.16 -2.79 11.68
N GLY A 185 14.00 -2.02 11.00
CA GLY A 185 15.45 -1.97 11.24
C GLY A 185 15.85 -1.25 12.53
N ARG A 186 14.97 -0.42 13.11
CA ARG A 186 15.19 0.22 14.42
C ARG A 186 14.74 -0.63 15.61
N LEU A 187 14.02 -1.72 15.35
CA LEU A 187 13.50 -2.61 16.39
C LEU A 187 14.37 -3.87 16.45
N ASN A 188 14.69 -4.32 17.66
CA ASN A 188 15.29 -5.64 17.82
C ASN A 188 14.28 -6.71 17.38
N PRO A 189 14.67 -7.67 16.53
CA PRO A 189 13.77 -8.75 16.15
C PRO A 189 13.42 -9.58 17.41
N PRO A 190 12.15 -9.99 17.58
CA PRO A 190 11.72 -10.81 18.70
C PRO A 190 12.17 -12.26 18.48
N LEU A 191 13.49 -12.50 18.61
CA LEU A 191 14.13 -13.76 18.18
C LEU A 191 13.56 -14.99 18.89
N ARG A 192 13.17 -14.85 20.15
CA ARG A 192 12.55 -15.95 20.92
C ARG A 192 11.19 -16.32 20.32
N GLU A 193 10.34 -15.33 20.08
CA GLU A 193 9.01 -15.50 19.52
C GLU A 193 9.07 -16.01 18.08
N LEU A 194 10.04 -15.54 17.29
CA LEU A 194 10.33 -16.06 15.96
C LEU A 194 10.77 -17.53 16.02
N ALA A 195 11.66 -17.90 16.95
CA ALA A 195 12.05 -19.29 17.17
C ALA A 195 10.87 -20.16 17.61
N ASP A 196 9.99 -19.68 18.48
CA ASP A 196 8.74 -20.37 18.85
C ASP A 196 7.85 -20.59 17.62
N GLY A 197 7.76 -19.60 16.73
CA GLY A 197 7.07 -19.71 15.44
C GLY A 197 7.69 -20.74 14.50
N VAL A 198 9.03 -20.75 14.38
CA VAL A 198 9.79 -21.75 13.62
C VAL A 198 9.55 -23.15 14.16
N ASN A 199 9.64 -23.33 15.48
CA ASN A 199 9.43 -24.61 16.14
C ASN A 199 8.00 -25.13 15.93
N HIS A 200 6.99 -24.24 15.97
CA HIS A 200 5.63 -24.61 15.60
C HIS A 200 5.54 -25.12 14.16
N ALA A 201 6.16 -24.39 13.21
CA ALA A 201 6.13 -24.75 11.79
C ALA A 201 6.89 -26.04 11.49
N LEU A 202 8.07 -26.24 12.07
CA LEU A 202 8.85 -27.48 11.98
C LEU A 202 8.11 -28.67 12.61
N GLY A 203 7.36 -28.44 13.70
CA GLY A 203 6.51 -29.45 14.31
C GLY A 203 5.38 -29.93 13.39
N LYS A 204 4.79 -29.03 12.58
CA LYS A 204 3.84 -29.40 11.52
C LYS A 204 4.55 -30.12 10.37
N PHE A 205 5.69 -29.58 9.92
CA PHE A 205 6.49 -30.14 8.82
C PHE A 205 6.93 -31.58 9.09
N ARG A 206 7.44 -31.86 10.30
CA ARG A 206 7.85 -33.21 10.73
C ARG A 206 6.72 -34.26 10.68
N LYS A 207 5.47 -33.81 10.80
CA LYS A 207 4.28 -34.68 10.79
C LYS A 207 3.64 -34.82 9.42
N ASP A 208 4.18 -34.17 8.39
CA ASP A 208 3.64 -34.18 7.02
C ASP A 208 4.65 -34.86 6.06
N PRO A 209 4.48 -36.16 5.76
CA PRO A 209 5.37 -36.89 4.87
C PRO A 209 5.40 -36.35 3.43
N VAL A 210 4.31 -35.70 2.98
CA VAL A 210 4.24 -35.10 1.63
C VAL A 210 5.10 -33.85 1.60
N ALA A 211 4.99 -33.01 2.62
CA ALA A 211 5.83 -31.83 2.77
C ALA A 211 7.31 -32.23 2.90
N MET A 212 7.64 -33.19 3.76
CA MET A 212 9.02 -33.70 3.92
C MET A 212 9.59 -34.21 2.60
N LYS A 213 8.81 -34.99 1.82
CA LYS A 213 9.25 -35.48 0.52
C LYS A 213 9.51 -34.33 -0.46
N ALA A 214 8.67 -33.31 -0.46
CA ALA A 214 8.83 -32.15 -1.32
C ALA A 214 10.03 -31.26 -0.94
N VAL A 215 10.38 -31.18 0.34
CA VAL A 215 11.47 -30.31 0.85
C VAL A 215 12.82 -31.02 0.91
N LEU A 216 12.84 -32.25 1.41
CA LEU A 216 14.06 -33.01 1.71
C LEU A 216 14.29 -34.18 0.73
N GLY A 217 13.39 -34.39 -0.23
CA GLY A 217 13.42 -35.55 -1.13
C GLY A 217 12.99 -36.87 -0.48
N ARG A 218 12.61 -36.85 0.81
CA ARG A 218 12.26 -38.05 1.60
C ARG A 218 11.05 -37.83 2.48
N ALA A 219 10.19 -38.85 2.58
CA ALA A 219 8.98 -38.80 3.41
C ALA A 219 9.25 -39.01 4.92
N ASN A 220 10.43 -39.49 5.28
CA ASN A 220 10.92 -39.63 6.65
C ASN A 220 12.47 -39.56 6.64
N ILE A 221 13.06 -39.31 7.81
CA ILE A 221 14.51 -39.33 8.01
C ILE A 221 14.89 -40.64 8.70
N PRO A 222 15.64 -41.54 8.04
CA PRO A 222 16.13 -42.77 8.67
C PRO A 222 17.08 -42.50 9.84
N GLU A 223 17.26 -43.51 10.69
CA GLU A 223 18.18 -43.46 11.84
C GLU A 223 19.63 -43.18 11.42
N SER A 224 20.04 -43.65 10.24
CA SER A 224 21.36 -43.40 9.66
C SER A 224 21.23 -42.91 8.22
N VAL A 225 21.83 -41.75 7.94
CA VAL A 225 21.90 -41.14 6.61
C VAL A 225 23.37 -40.77 6.35
N GLY A 226 23.88 -41.05 5.15
CA GLY A 226 25.26 -40.75 4.81
C GLY A 226 25.57 -39.25 4.84
N GLY A 227 26.77 -38.86 5.30
CA GLY A 227 27.13 -37.44 5.44
C GLY A 227 27.08 -36.62 4.15
N ILE A 228 27.33 -37.23 2.98
CA ILE A 228 27.17 -36.58 1.67
C ILE A 228 25.71 -36.18 1.43
N GLU A 229 24.79 -37.05 1.81
CA GLU A 229 23.36 -36.82 1.62
C GLU A 229 22.81 -35.77 2.59
N ILE A 230 23.25 -35.78 3.85
CA ILE A 230 22.91 -34.71 4.81
C ILE A 230 23.38 -33.35 4.31
N ARG A 231 24.64 -33.25 3.85
CA ARG A 231 25.16 -32.01 3.26
C ARG A 231 24.34 -31.54 2.07
N LYS A 232 23.89 -32.46 1.20
CA LYS A 232 23.01 -32.13 0.09
C LYS A 232 21.66 -31.59 0.58
N MET A 233 21.03 -32.24 1.56
CA MET A 233 19.76 -31.76 2.15
C MET A 233 19.91 -30.37 2.77
N ILE A 234 21.00 -30.13 3.51
CA ILE A 234 21.32 -28.82 4.08
C ILE A 234 21.49 -27.79 2.97
N SER A 235 22.27 -28.09 1.92
CA SER A 235 22.48 -27.21 0.77
C SER A 235 21.18 -26.84 0.06
N ASP A 236 20.36 -27.83 -0.27
CA ASP A 236 19.07 -27.61 -0.96
C ASP A 236 18.11 -26.79 -0.07
N PHE A 237 18.11 -27.05 1.23
CA PHE A 237 17.29 -26.31 2.18
C PHE A 237 17.76 -24.87 2.36
N ILE A 238 19.07 -24.61 2.41
CA ILE A 238 19.64 -23.25 2.45
C ILE A 238 19.20 -22.45 1.22
N LEU A 239 19.34 -23.00 0.02
CA LEU A 239 18.90 -22.34 -1.20
C LEU A 239 17.40 -22.00 -1.16
N ARG A 240 16.57 -22.91 -0.65
CA ARG A 240 15.14 -22.63 -0.49
C ARG A 240 14.88 -21.56 0.58
N ALA A 241 15.52 -21.68 1.74
CA ALA A 241 15.35 -20.81 2.89
C ALA A 241 15.88 -19.40 2.64
N TYR A 242 16.85 -19.21 1.74
CA TYR A 242 17.48 -17.93 1.42
C TYR A 242 17.09 -17.38 0.03
N ARG A 243 15.87 -17.69 -0.44
CA ARG A 243 15.30 -17.18 -1.71
C ARG A 243 16.22 -17.44 -2.93
N GLY A 244 16.87 -18.59 -2.99
CA GLY A 244 17.76 -18.97 -4.09
C GLY A 244 19.11 -18.25 -4.12
N ASN A 245 19.46 -17.46 -3.08
CA ASN A 245 20.77 -16.84 -2.99
C ASN A 245 21.85 -17.90 -2.71
N GLY A 246 22.70 -18.13 -3.71
CA GLY A 246 23.80 -19.10 -3.65
C GLY A 246 25.18 -18.48 -3.41
N GLU A 247 25.31 -17.15 -3.25
CA GLU A 247 26.60 -16.45 -3.24
C GLU A 247 27.58 -17.01 -2.18
N ARG A 248 27.07 -17.28 -0.98
CA ARG A 248 27.84 -17.82 0.15
C ARG A 248 27.48 -19.24 0.53
N LEU A 249 26.85 -19.99 -0.40
CA LEU A 249 26.33 -21.33 -0.14
C LEU A 249 27.40 -22.30 0.42
N PRO A 250 28.64 -22.37 -0.12
CA PRO A 250 29.65 -23.29 0.43
C PRO A 250 30.02 -22.98 1.89
N GLU A 251 30.10 -21.71 2.26
CA GLU A 251 30.38 -21.27 3.63
C GLU A 251 29.24 -21.68 4.58
N TYR A 252 27.99 -21.43 4.18
CA TYR A 252 26.83 -21.81 4.98
C TYR A 252 26.71 -23.33 5.13
N VAL A 253 26.89 -24.10 4.05
CA VAL A 253 26.85 -25.56 4.11
C VAL A 253 27.91 -26.11 5.06
N ALA A 254 29.13 -25.59 5.02
CA ALA A 254 30.19 -26.02 5.93
C ALA A 254 29.85 -25.69 7.40
N ALA A 255 29.34 -24.49 7.67
CA ALA A 255 28.94 -24.08 9.02
C ALA A 255 27.79 -24.95 9.58
N TYR A 256 26.75 -25.15 8.78
CA TYR A 256 25.58 -25.93 9.19
C TYR A 256 25.84 -27.44 9.24
N ASP A 257 26.71 -28.00 8.39
CA ASP A 257 27.20 -29.39 8.55
C ASP A 257 27.98 -29.53 9.86
N GLY A 258 28.81 -28.54 10.21
CA GLY A 258 29.50 -28.50 11.52
C GLY A 258 28.52 -28.59 12.70
N LEU A 259 27.48 -27.76 12.70
CA LEU A 259 26.42 -27.77 13.71
C LEU A 259 25.66 -29.11 13.75
N TYR A 260 25.38 -29.69 12.59
CA TYR A 260 24.77 -31.02 12.50
C TYR A 260 25.66 -32.08 13.18
N GLN A 261 26.96 -32.12 12.86
CA GLN A 261 27.88 -33.11 13.44
C GLN A 261 28.02 -32.94 14.95
N GLU A 262 28.03 -31.69 15.45
CA GLU A 262 28.10 -31.41 16.88
C GLU A 262 26.85 -31.90 17.62
N HIS A 263 25.66 -31.55 17.11
CA HIS A 263 24.39 -31.99 17.70
C HIS A 263 24.18 -33.51 17.57
N LEU A 264 24.69 -34.15 16.51
CA LEU A 264 24.62 -35.60 16.34
C LEU A 264 25.43 -36.35 17.41
N LYS A 265 26.58 -35.81 17.82
CA LYS A 265 27.41 -36.42 18.89
C LYS A 265 26.68 -36.49 20.22
N SER A 266 25.90 -35.46 20.55
CA SER A 266 25.17 -35.39 21.82
C SER A 266 23.82 -36.13 21.76
N SER A 267 23.04 -35.90 20.70
CA SER A 267 21.68 -36.47 20.57
C SER A 267 21.67 -37.93 20.13
N LYS A 268 22.67 -38.37 19.35
CA LYS A 268 22.70 -39.67 18.65
C LYS A 268 21.49 -39.91 17.74
N ASP A 269 20.77 -38.85 17.36
CA ASP A 269 19.57 -38.90 16.53
C ASP A 269 19.78 -38.03 15.27
N THR A 270 19.82 -38.70 14.12
CA THR A 270 19.99 -38.09 12.80
C THR A 270 18.84 -37.13 12.47
N ALA A 271 17.61 -37.51 12.78
CA ALA A 271 16.44 -36.67 12.51
C ALA A 271 16.45 -35.45 13.43
N ALA A 272 16.66 -35.64 14.74
CA ALA A 272 16.73 -34.52 15.68
C ALA A 272 17.84 -33.52 15.30
N SER A 273 19.00 -34.01 14.89
CA SER A 273 20.13 -33.16 14.49
C SER A 273 19.88 -32.40 13.20
N LEU A 274 19.23 -33.02 12.21
CA LEU A 274 18.83 -32.32 10.99
C LEU A 274 17.81 -31.23 11.31
N PHE A 275 16.77 -31.53 12.09
CA PHE A 275 15.75 -30.54 12.46
C PHE A 275 16.31 -29.39 13.30
N HIS A 276 17.30 -29.65 14.16
CA HIS A 276 18.03 -28.58 14.86
C HIS A 276 18.73 -27.64 13.87
N VAL A 277 19.39 -28.18 12.84
CA VAL A 277 20.00 -27.34 11.79
C VAL A 277 18.96 -26.57 10.98
N LEU A 278 17.83 -27.19 10.62
CA LEU A 278 16.74 -26.49 9.93
C LEU A 278 16.21 -25.32 10.79
N GLU A 279 16.06 -25.51 12.10
CA GLU A 279 15.69 -24.45 13.03
C GLU A 279 16.70 -23.29 12.98
N MET A 280 18.01 -23.59 13.09
CA MET A 280 19.08 -22.58 13.05
C MET A 280 19.12 -21.81 11.72
N ILE A 281 18.80 -22.46 10.60
CA ILE A 281 18.66 -21.80 9.29
C ILE A 281 17.45 -20.85 9.30
N LEU A 282 16.30 -21.27 9.84
CA LEU A 282 15.04 -20.51 9.82
C LEU A 282 15.01 -19.34 10.83
N VAL A 283 15.97 -19.23 11.74
CA VAL A 283 16.15 -18.07 12.63
C VAL A 283 17.38 -17.21 12.27
N SER A 284 18.10 -17.57 11.20
CA SER A 284 19.28 -16.83 10.75
C SER A 284 18.96 -15.46 10.15
N PRO A 285 19.91 -14.51 10.16
CA PRO A 285 19.74 -13.22 9.48
C PRO A 285 19.37 -13.35 8.00
N GLU A 286 19.97 -14.30 7.27
CA GLU A 286 19.71 -14.57 5.86
C GLU A 286 18.27 -15.04 5.60
N PHE A 287 17.65 -15.70 6.59
CA PHE A 287 16.23 -16.03 6.52
C PHE A 287 15.35 -14.84 6.90
N LEU A 288 15.64 -14.17 8.01
CA LEU A 288 14.80 -13.11 8.57
C LEU A 288 14.87 -11.79 7.77
N TYR A 289 15.91 -11.59 6.97
CA TYR A 289 16.11 -10.39 6.16
C TYR A 289 16.21 -10.73 4.67
N ARG A 290 15.78 -9.79 3.83
CA ARG A 290 16.01 -9.79 2.39
C ARG A 290 17.34 -9.10 2.12
N ILE A 291 18.42 -9.89 2.19
CA ILE A 291 19.78 -9.41 1.96
C ILE A 291 20.02 -9.28 0.46
N GLU A 292 20.57 -8.13 0.07
CA GLU A 292 21.02 -7.82 -1.30
C GLU A 292 22.51 -7.46 -1.22
N SER A 293 23.27 -7.84 -2.24
CA SER A 293 24.71 -7.68 -2.32
C SER A 293 25.08 -6.21 -2.57
N THR A 294 26.02 -5.69 -1.78
CA THR A 294 26.48 -4.29 -1.88
C THR A 294 27.72 -4.18 -2.76
N GLN A 295 27.81 -3.11 -3.55
CA GLN A 295 28.99 -2.80 -4.37
C GLN A 295 29.80 -1.61 -3.82
N GLY A 296 29.38 -1.01 -2.71
CA GLY A 296 30.01 0.19 -2.14
C GLY A 296 29.84 1.42 -3.03
N ARG A 297 28.78 1.44 -3.86
CA ARG A 297 28.53 2.52 -4.83
C ARG A 297 27.42 3.44 -4.34
N ASN A 298 27.76 4.71 -4.18
CA ASN A 298 26.82 5.79 -3.83
C ASN A 298 26.00 6.30 -5.04
N THR A 299 26.10 5.62 -6.20
CA THR A 299 25.31 5.85 -7.41
C THR A 299 24.41 4.64 -7.69
N PRO A 300 23.22 4.82 -8.30
CA PRO A 300 22.32 3.72 -8.59
C PRO A 300 22.94 2.67 -9.54
N TYR A 301 22.76 1.39 -9.23
CA TYR A 301 23.10 0.25 -10.08
C TYR A 301 21.99 -0.81 -10.07
N PRO A 302 21.80 -1.59 -11.15
CA PRO A 302 20.78 -2.65 -11.18
C PRO A 302 21.00 -3.69 -10.09
N VAL A 303 19.93 -4.15 -9.45
CA VAL A 303 19.99 -5.33 -8.57
C VAL A 303 20.24 -6.59 -9.39
N THR A 304 20.72 -7.67 -8.76
CA THR A 304 20.86 -8.96 -9.45
C THR A 304 19.48 -9.50 -9.85
N GLY A 305 19.43 -10.43 -10.81
CA GLY A 305 18.14 -11.00 -11.22
C GLY A 305 17.44 -11.80 -10.10
N VAL A 306 18.20 -12.42 -9.18
CA VAL A 306 17.66 -13.12 -8.00
C VAL A 306 17.10 -12.13 -6.97
N GLU A 307 17.76 -10.99 -6.79
CA GLU A 307 17.25 -9.90 -5.95
C GLU A 307 15.98 -9.29 -6.54
N LEU A 308 15.93 -9.08 -7.87
CA LEU A 308 14.73 -8.61 -8.56
C LEU A 308 13.57 -9.61 -8.41
N ALA A 309 13.84 -10.91 -8.54
CA ALA A 309 12.87 -11.97 -8.28
C ALA A 309 12.31 -11.88 -6.85
N THR A 310 13.18 -11.66 -5.86
CA THR A 310 12.80 -11.50 -4.46
C THR A 310 11.99 -10.22 -4.23
N ARG A 311 12.38 -9.08 -4.81
CA ARG A 311 11.60 -7.83 -4.72
C ARG A 311 10.20 -8.02 -5.31
N LEU A 312 10.10 -8.64 -6.49
CA LEU A 312 8.83 -8.88 -7.17
C LEU A 312 7.92 -9.84 -6.38
N SER A 313 8.47 -10.93 -5.84
CA SER A 313 7.70 -11.92 -5.07
C SER A 313 7.16 -11.34 -3.77
N TYR A 314 7.95 -10.58 -3.03
CA TYR A 314 7.46 -9.98 -1.78
C TYR A 314 6.50 -8.81 -2.01
N PHE A 315 6.64 -8.09 -3.13
CA PHE A 315 5.66 -7.07 -3.50
C PHE A 315 4.30 -7.68 -3.87
N LEU A 316 4.27 -8.65 -4.79
CA LEU A 316 3.00 -9.17 -5.32
C LEU A 316 2.40 -10.30 -4.48
N TRP A 317 3.22 -11.09 -3.79
CA TRP A 317 2.80 -12.30 -3.07
C TRP A 317 3.11 -12.24 -1.57
N SER A 318 3.93 -11.30 -1.08
CA SER A 318 4.44 -11.31 0.30
C SER A 318 5.05 -12.67 0.71
N ARG A 319 5.67 -13.39 -0.24
CA ARG A 319 6.34 -14.69 -0.03
C ARG A 319 7.60 -14.81 -0.91
N PRO A 320 8.46 -15.82 -0.69
CA PRO A 320 9.62 -16.11 -1.54
C PRO A 320 9.25 -16.32 -3.02
N PRO A 321 10.19 -16.05 -3.94
CA PRO A 321 10.02 -16.32 -5.36
C PRO A 321 9.90 -17.83 -5.61
N ASP A 322 9.15 -18.20 -6.64
CA ASP A 322 9.08 -19.59 -7.08
C ASP A 322 10.26 -19.95 -8.01
N GLU A 323 10.39 -21.24 -8.33
CA GLU A 323 11.53 -21.74 -9.11
C GLU A 323 11.60 -21.14 -10.52
N GLU A 324 10.46 -20.84 -11.14
CA GLU A 324 10.42 -20.17 -12.44
C GLU A 324 11.04 -18.77 -12.36
N LEU A 325 10.62 -17.98 -11.36
CA LEU A 325 11.12 -16.62 -11.17
C LEU A 325 12.60 -16.61 -10.77
N LEU A 326 13.03 -17.56 -9.92
CA LEU A 326 14.44 -17.75 -9.57
C LEU A 326 15.29 -18.14 -10.76
N LYS A 327 14.81 -19.05 -11.62
CA LYS A 327 15.50 -19.43 -12.85
C LYS A 327 15.68 -18.24 -13.78
N LEU A 328 14.63 -17.48 -14.05
CA LEU A 328 14.71 -16.27 -14.89
C LEU A 328 15.64 -15.21 -14.27
N GLY A 329 15.67 -15.12 -12.94
CA GLY A 329 16.60 -14.26 -12.21
C GLY A 329 18.06 -14.70 -12.38
N ARG A 330 18.36 -15.99 -12.23
CA ARG A 330 19.71 -16.55 -12.43
C ARG A 330 20.19 -16.42 -13.88
N ASP A 331 19.29 -16.61 -14.83
CA ASP A 331 19.58 -16.48 -16.27
C ASP A 331 19.73 -15.01 -16.72
N GLY A 332 19.48 -14.04 -15.83
CA GLY A 332 19.53 -12.59 -16.13
C GLY A 332 18.34 -12.06 -16.94
N ARG A 333 17.50 -12.97 -17.47
CA ARG A 333 16.35 -12.67 -18.33
C ARG A 333 15.27 -11.82 -17.66
N LEU A 334 15.20 -11.84 -16.33
CA LEU A 334 14.23 -11.03 -15.59
C LEU A 334 14.46 -9.50 -15.74
N HIS A 335 15.63 -9.09 -16.25
CA HIS A 335 15.91 -7.69 -16.58
C HIS A 335 15.35 -7.25 -17.93
N GLU A 336 14.96 -8.20 -18.79
CA GLU A 336 14.25 -7.91 -20.04
C GLU A 336 12.82 -7.46 -19.73
N GLU A 337 12.44 -6.27 -20.19
CA GLU A 337 11.15 -5.65 -19.86
C GLU A 337 9.95 -6.54 -20.21
N GLU A 338 9.98 -7.18 -21.39
CA GLU A 338 8.91 -8.08 -21.83
C GLU A 338 8.79 -9.33 -20.95
N VAL A 339 9.92 -9.92 -20.54
CA VAL A 339 9.92 -11.05 -19.60
C VAL A 339 9.38 -10.64 -18.24
N LEU A 340 9.77 -9.45 -17.76
CA LEU A 340 9.30 -8.90 -16.49
C LEU A 340 7.79 -8.67 -16.51
N LYS A 341 7.23 -8.08 -17.57
CA LYS A 341 5.77 -7.90 -17.75
C LYS A 341 5.02 -9.23 -17.79
N LEU A 342 5.55 -10.23 -18.50
CA LEU A 342 4.97 -11.58 -18.51
C LEU A 342 4.96 -12.21 -17.12
N GLN A 343 6.03 -12.04 -16.34
CA GLN A 343 6.09 -12.53 -14.96
C GLN A 343 5.12 -11.77 -14.03
N ILE A 344 4.95 -10.46 -14.18
CA ILE A 344 3.92 -9.70 -13.45
C ILE A 344 2.54 -10.28 -13.74
N ALA A 345 2.17 -10.46 -15.01
CA ALA A 345 0.87 -11.02 -15.38
C ALA A 345 0.67 -12.45 -14.85
N ARG A 346 1.69 -13.31 -14.95
CA ARG A 346 1.66 -14.67 -14.37
C ARG A 346 1.43 -14.63 -12.87
N MET A 347 2.13 -13.74 -12.18
CA MET A 347 2.04 -13.60 -10.73
C MET A 347 0.69 -13.03 -10.27
N LEU A 348 0.12 -12.10 -11.03
CA LEU A 348 -1.25 -11.60 -10.83
C LEU A 348 -2.31 -12.62 -11.25
N ASN A 349 -1.97 -13.68 -11.98
CA ASN A 349 -2.86 -14.81 -12.22
C ASN A 349 -2.84 -15.87 -11.10
N SER A 350 -1.88 -15.78 -10.18
CA SER A 350 -1.69 -16.75 -9.09
C SER A 350 -2.63 -16.48 -7.89
N PRO A 351 -3.09 -17.52 -7.17
CA PRO A 351 -3.74 -17.38 -5.87
C PRO A 351 -2.94 -16.59 -4.84
N LYS A 352 -1.61 -16.57 -4.99
CA LYS A 352 -0.71 -15.82 -4.10
C LYS A 352 -0.91 -14.30 -4.17
N ARG A 353 -1.54 -13.76 -5.22
CA ARG A 353 -1.85 -12.31 -5.32
C ARG A 353 -2.79 -11.81 -4.22
N VAL A 354 -3.47 -12.73 -3.52
CA VAL A 354 -4.37 -12.41 -2.40
C VAL A 354 -3.72 -11.49 -1.36
N SER A 355 -2.40 -11.53 -1.23
CA SER A 355 -1.64 -10.65 -0.34
C SER A 355 -1.74 -9.16 -0.70
N LEU A 356 -1.97 -8.79 -1.97
CA LEU A 356 -2.28 -7.40 -2.32
C LEU A 356 -3.60 -6.92 -1.68
N SER A 357 -4.58 -7.81 -1.56
CA SER A 357 -5.86 -7.49 -0.91
C SER A 357 -5.77 -7.62 0.62
N GLU A 358 -5.22 -8.71 1.16
CA GLU A 358 -5.15 -8.97 2.61
C GLU A 358 -4.14 -8.07 3.33
N ASN A 359 -2.98 -7.86 2.71
CA ASN A 359 -1.86 -7.19 3.36
C ASN A 359 -1.81 -5.71 2.96
N PHE A 360 -1.68 -5.40 1.67
CA PHE A 360 -1.61 -4.01 1.20
C PHE A 360 -2.92 -3.25 1.42
N ALA A 361 -4.02 -3.68 0.78
CA ALA A 361 -5.29 -2.98 0.90
C ALA A 361 -5.87 -3.07 2.32
N GLY A 362 -5.65 -4.20 3.01
CA GLY A 362 -6.01 -4.41 4.41
C GLY A 362 -5.44 -3.34 5.34
N GLN A 363 -4.16 -3.01 5.20
CA GLN A 363 -3.48 -1.95 5.96
C GLN A 363 -3.86 -0.55 5.45
N TRP A 364 -3.87 -0.34 4.13
CA TRP A 364 -4.14 0.99 3.57
C TRP A 364 -5.57 1.47 3.86
N LEU A 365 -6.57 0.64 3.60
CA LEU A 365 -7.97 0.99 3.83
C LEU A 365 -8.41 0.76 5.29
N GLY A 366 -7.61 0.00 6.05
CA GLY A 366 -7.78 -0.23 7.49
C GLY A 366 -8.79 -1.33 7.85
N PHE A 367 -9.27 -2.13 6.90
CA PHE A 367 -10.31 -3.12 7.19
C PHE A 367 -9.81 -4.36 7.96
N ASN A 368 -8.49 -4.51 8.14
CA ASN A 368 -7.92 -5.50 9.07
C ASN A 368 -8.36 -5.25 10.52
N GLU A 369 -8.67 -4.00 10.88
CA GLU A 369 -9.20 -3.64 12.21
C GLU A 369 -10.53 -4.33 12.54
N LEU A 370 -11.31 -4.73 11.53
CA LEU A 370 -12.55 -5.49 11.78
C LEU A 370 -12.29 -6.86 12.41
N LEU A 371 -11.09 -7.43 12.21
CA LEU A 371 -10.71 -8.74 12.74
C LEU A 371 -9.91 -8.62 14.05
N SER A 372 -9.14 -7.55 14.23
CA SER A 372 -8.26 -7.37 15.39
C SER A 372 -8.87 -6.53 16.52
N ASN A 373 -9.77 -5.59 16.20
CA ASN A 373 -10.23 -4.58 17.15
C ASN A 373 -11.60 -4.93 17.75
N ARG A 374 -11.59 -5.22 19.06
CA ARG A 374 -12.78 -5.62 19.81
C ARG A 374 -13.90 -4.58 19.80
N GLU A 375 -13.60 -3.30 19.60
CA GLU A 375 -14.61 -2.25 19.55
C GLU A 375 -15.45 -2.28 18.28
N TYR A 376 -14.90 -2.77 17.17
CA TYR A 376 -15.61 -2.87 15.91
C TYR A 376 -16.45 -4.14 15.79
N LEU A 377 -16.24 -5.11 16.68
CA LEU A 377 -16.92 -6.40 16.62
C LEU A 377 -18.42 -6.23 16.90
N ARG A 378 -19.26 -6.45 15.87
CA ARG A 378 -20.70 -6.66 16.06
C ARG A 378 -20.97 -8.08 16.53
N ASP A 379 -20.58 -9.01 15.68
CA ASP A 379 -20.47 -10.43 15.89
C ASP A 379 -19.40 -10.94 14.91
N GLU A 380 -18.71 -12.02 15.27
CA GLU A 380 -17.54 -12.47 14.53
C GLU A 380 -17.86 -12.79 13.06
N ARG A 381 -19.07 -13.32 12.78
CA ARG A 381 -19.54 -13.59 11.43
C ARG A 381 -19.74 -12.33 10.62
N TRP A 382 -20.42 -11.31 11.15
CA TRP A 382 -20.63 -10.03 10.45
C TRP A 382 -19.30 -9.34 10.13
N ASN A 383 -18.34 -9.36 11.05
CA ASN A 383 -17.03 -8.75 10.83
C ASN A 383 -16.30 -9.46 9.70
N ARG A 384 -16.29 -10.80 9.73
CA ARG A 384 -15.66 -11.61 8.70
C ARG A 384 -16.30 -11.40 7.33
N GLU A 385 -17.62 -11.44 7.28
CA GLU A 385 -18.39 -11.23 6.05
C GLU A 385 -18.16 -9.82 5.48
N SER A 386 -18.06 -8.79 6.33
CA SER A 386 -17.80 -7.41 5.89
C SER A 386 -16.34 -7.16 5.50
N TYR A 387 -15.39 -7.84 6.17
CA TYR A 387 -13.99 -7.91 5.75
C TYR A 387 -13.88 -8.49 4.34
N ASP A 388 -14.54 -9.62 4.09
CA ASP A 388 -14.51 -10.30 2.80
C ASP A 388 -15.15 -9.46 1.67
N GLU A 389 -16.15 -8.61 1.95
CA GLU A 389 -16.70 -7.68 0.96
C GLU A 389 -15.62 -6.77 0.34
N ILE A 390 -14.75 -6.17 1.18
CA ILE A 390 -13.68 -5.30 0.69
C ILE A 390 -12.54 -6.13 0.08
N LEU A 391 -12.20 -7.26 0.69
CA LEU A 391 -11.17 -8.17 0.19
C LEU A 391 -11.43 -8.59 -1.27
N PHE A 392 -12.66 -9.05 -1.54
CA PHE A 392 -13.07 -9.47 -2.87
C PHE A 392 -13.20 -8.29 -3.83
N PHE A 393 -13.68 -7.14 -3.35
CA PHE A 393 -13.74 -5.92 -4.16
C PHE A 393 -12.35 -5.54 -4.67
N PHE A 394 -11.35 -5.46 -3.80
CA PHE A 394 -10.00 -5.07 -4.18
C PHE A 394 -9.32 -6.10 -5.09
N ASP A 395 -9.48 -7.41 -4.84
CA ASP A 395 -8.97 -8.44 -5.76
C ASP A 395 -9.61 -8.33 -7.14
N GLU A 396 -10.92 -8.11 -7.20
CA GLU A 396 -11.61 -7.96 -8.48
C GLU A 396 -11.11 -6.74 -9.27
N MET A 397 -10.71 -5.67 -8.57
CA MET A 397 -10.08 -4.54 -9.24
C MET A 397 -8.79 -4.93 -9.96
N ILE A 398 -7.97 -5.82 -9.40
CA ILE A 398 -6.76 -6.33 -10.05
C ILE A 398 -7.13 -7.35 -11.13
N ARG A 399 -7.99 -8.31 -10.78
CA ARG A 399 -8.45 -9.41 -11.64
C ARG A 399 -9.04 -8.93 -12.96
N SER A 400 -9.84 -7.87 -12.90
CA SER A 400 -10.55 -7.30 -14.05
C SER A 400 -9.94 -5.98 -14.52
N ASN A 401 -8.71 -5.66 -14.06
CA ASN A 401 -7.98 -4.43 -14.36
C ASN A 401 -8.88 -3.20 -14.30
N ARG A 402 -9.54 -2.96 -13.17
CA ARG A 402 -10.53 -1.89 -12.99
C ARG A 402 -9.85 -0.55 -12.69
N SER A 403 -10.59 0.53 -12.84
CA SER A 403 -10.06 1.85 -12.48
C SER A 403 -10.01 2.00 -10.97
N VAL A 404 -8.94 2.60 -10.42
CA VAL A 404 -8.85 2.89 -8.99
C VAL A 404 -9.96 3.83 -8.49
N LEU A 405 -10.49 4.67 -9.39
CA LEU A 405 -11.61 5.57 -9.08
C LEU A 405 -12.89 4.82 -8.68
N GLU A 406 -12.98 3.52 -9.01
CA GLU A 406 -14.09 2.67 -8.61
C GLU A 406 -14.14 2.42 -7.09
N LEU A 407 -13.07 2.72 -6.34
CA LEU A 407 -13.11 2.80 -4.87
C LEU A 407 -14.13 3.81 -4.37
N VAL A 408 -14.33 4.92 -5.10
CA VAL A 408 -15.33 5.94 -4.77
C VAL A 408 -16.68 5.52 -5.33
N GLN A 409 -16.75 5.22 -6.62
CA GLN A 409 -18.01 4.94 -7.31
C GLN A 409 -17.88 3.84 -8.35
N SER A 410 -18.67 2.79 -8.18
CA SER A 410 -18.73 1.64 -9.07
C SER A 410 -20.20 1.27 -9.37
N ASN A 411 -20.41 0.59 -10.50
CA ASN A 411 -21.72 0.03 -10.87
C ASN A 411 -21.88 -1.44 -10.42
N TRP A 412 -20.85 -1.99 -9.77
CA TRP A 412 -20.81 -3.33 -9.21
C TRP A 412 -20.23 -3.27 -7.79
N LEU A 413 -20.58 -4.23 -6.96
CA LEU A 413 -19.98 -4.39 -5.63
C LEU A 413 -20.10 -5.83 -5.16
N TYR A 414 -19.35 -6.17 -4.11
CA TYR A 414 -19.54 -7.42 -3.40
C TYR A 414 -20.48 -7.21 -2.22
N LYS A 415 -21.45 -8.11 -2.05
CA LYS A 415 -22.32 -8.17 -0.89
C LYS A 415 -22.11 -9.46 -0.15
N ARG A 416 -21.91 -9.35 1.16
CA ARG A 416 -21.87 -10.50 2.05
C ARG A 416 -23.10 -11.37 1.90
N ALA A 417 -22.92 -12.67 2.07
CA ALA A 417 -23.96 -13.65 1.84
C ALA A 417 -25.22 -13.40 2.70
N SER A 418 -25.07 -12.94 3.94
CA SER A 418 -26.21 -12.59 4.80
C SER A 418 -27.02 -11.40 4.25
N ALA A 419 -26.36 -10.36 3.74
CA ALA A 419 -27.01 -9.20 3.17
C ALA A 419 -27.69 -9.50 1.83
N TYR A 420 -27.05 -10.33 1.00
CA TYR A 420 -27.60 -10.77 -0.29
C TYR A 420 -28.88 -11.60 -0.12
N ARG A 421 -28.95 -12.45 0.91
CA ARG A 421 -30.12 -13.32 1.19
C ARG A 421 -31.23 -12.64 2.01
N SER A 422 -31.02 -11.39 2.43
CA SER A 422 -31.97 -10.67 3.28
C SER A 422 -33.25 -10.31 2.51
N LYS A 423 -34.42 -10.65 3.07
CA LYS A 423 -35.72 -10.31 2.46
C LYS A 423 -35.85 -8.80 2.22
N GLY A 424 -36.32 -8.41 1.03
CA GLY A 424 -36.45 -7.00 0.63
C GLY A 424 -35.18 -6.37 0.04
N ARG A 425 -34.10 -7.16 -0.12
CA ARG A 425 -32.86 -6.75 -0.80
C ARG A 425 -32.66 -7.50 -2.10
N ASP A 426 -33.44 -7.17 -3.13
CA ASP A 426 -33.37 -7.79 -4.47
C ASP A 426 -32.14 -7.31 -5.24
N TYR A 427 -30.96 -7.81 -4.86
CA TYR A 427 -29.73 -7.60 -5.62
C TYR A 427 -29.72 -8.49 -6.87
N LYS A 428 -29.46 -7.88 -8.02
CA LYS A 428 -29.18 -8.62 -9.25
C LYS A 428 -27.72 -9.04 -9.26
N LYS A 429 -27.44 -10.33 -9.40
CA LYS A 429 -26.07 -10.84 -9.51
C LYS A 429 -25.45 -10.35 -10.82
N VAL A 430 -24.19 -9.94 -10.79
CA VAL A 430 -23.44 -9.64 -12.03
C VAL A 430 -23.18 -10.94 -12.77
N GLU A 431 -23.55 -11.00 -14.04
CA GLU A 431 -23.22 -12.16 -14.88
C GLU A 431 -21.72 -12.21 -15.14
N GLY A 432 -21.11 -13.38 -14.93
CA GLY A 432 -19.65 -13.52 -15.00
C GLY A 432 -19.02 -13.15 -16.35
N SER A 433 -19.79 -13.20 -17.43
CA SER A 433 -19.40 -12.79 -18.79
C SER A 433 -19.35 -11.27 -19.01
N SER A 434 -20.01 -10.49 -18.15
CA SER A 434 -20.08 -9.02 -18.30
C SER A 434 -18.81 -8.30 -17.82
N MET A 435 -17.96 -8.98 -17.03
CA MET A 435 -16.69 -8.45 -16.56
C MET A 435 -15.55 -9.03 -17.39
N ASN A 436 -14.74 -8.16 -18.02
CA ASN A 436 -13.52 -8.57 -18.70
C ASN A 436 -12.45 -8.94 -17.66
N ARG A 437 -12.47 -10.20 -17.23
CA ARG A 437 -11.54 -10.76 -16.23
C ARG A 437 -10.27 -11.24 -16.91
N LEU A 438 -9.15 -10.60 -16.60
CA LEU A 438 -7.82 -10.98 -17.11
C LEU A 438 -7.24 -12.16 -16.34
N TYR A 439 -7.56 -12.28 -15.06
CA TYR A 439 -6.96 -13.27 -14.17
C TYR A 439 -7.97 -14.24 -13.55
N ALA A 440 -7.46 -15.39 -13.10
CA ALA A 440 -8.21 -16.48 -12.50
C ALA A 440 -8.96 -16.06 -11.23
N ASP A 441 -10.02 -16.77 -10.88
CA ASP A 441 -10.70 -16.62 -9.59
C ASP A 441 -9.87 -17.28 -8.50
N ILE A 442 -9.33 -16.48 -7.58
CA ILE A 442 -8.49 -17.01 -6.49
C ILE A 442 -9.30 -17.41 -5.26
N PHE A 443 -10.60 -17.15 -5.26
CA PHE A 443 -11.50 -17.43 -4.13
C PHE A 443 -12.44 -18.61 -4.38
N SER A 444 -12.42 -19.21 -5.58
CA SER A 444 -13.29 -20.34 -5.94
C SER A 444 -13.19 -21.51 -4.95
N ASP A 445 -12.00 -21.76 -4.41
CA ASP A 445 -11.73 -22.87 -3.49
C ASP A 445 -12.11 -22.58 -2.02
N ARG A 446 -12.49 -21.32 -1.71
CA ARG A 446 -12.98 -20.94 -0.38
C ARG A 446 -14.40 -21.46 -0.14
N GLU A 447 -15.17 -21.75 -1.19
CA GLU A 447 -16.45 -22.43 -1.02
C GLU A 447 -16.28 -23.83 -0.43
N SER A 448 -16.94 -24.06 0.71
CA SER A 448 -16.97 -25.39 1.31
C SER A 448 -17.77 -26.34 0.41
N ARG A 449 -17.19 -27.53 0.15
CA ARG A 449 -17.82 -28.64 -0.57
C ARG A 449 -18.74 -29.48 0.33
N SER A 450 -18.91 -29.10 1.60
CA SER A 450 -19.80 -29.79 2.52
C SER A 450 -21.26 -29.67 2.07
N GLY A 451 -21.99 -30.79 2.13
CA GLY A 451 -23.44 -30.79 1.96
C GLY A 451 -24.18 -30.14 3.14
N ASN A 452 -23.51 -29.95 4.28
CA ASN A 452 -24.08 -29.27 5.43
C ASN A 452 -24.08 -27.75 5.20
N ARG A 453 -25.28 -27.19 5.05
CA ARG A 453 -25.50 -25.76 4.79
C ARG A 453 -25.00 -24.86 5.92
N GLU A 454 -24.91 -25.36 7.14
CA GLU A 454 -24.39 -24.61 8.30
C GLU A 454 -22.86 -24.55 8.32
N LEU A 455 -22.19 -25.56 7.74
CA LEU A 455 -20.73 -25.65 7.61
C LEU A 455 -20.22 -25.07 6.28
N ARG A 456 -21.09 -24.43 5.50
CA ARG A 456 -20.72 -23.91 4.19
C ARG A 456 -20.35 -22.42 4.27
N TYR A 457 -19.05 -22.13 4.20
CA TYR A 457 -18.60 -20.76 3.91
C TYR A 457 -19.31 -20.24 2.66
N SER A 458 -19.99 -19.11 2.82
CA SER A 458 -20.73 -18.45 1.76
C SER A 458 -19.96 -17.18 1.37
N PRO A 459 -19.16 -17.21 0.27
CA PRO A 459 -18.42 -16.04 -0.18
C PRO A 459 -19.37 -14.88 -0.48
N PRO A 460 -18.88 -13.64 -0.42
CA PRO A 460 -19.66 -12.50 -0.87
C PRO A 460 -19.98 -12.65 -2.37
N VAL A 461 -21.16 -12.18 -2.74
CA VAL A 461 -21.68 -12.27 -4.11
C VAL A 461 -21.46 -10.92 -4.79
N MET A 462 -20.88 -10.96 -6.00
CA MET A 462 -20.83 -9.78 -6.85
C MET A 462 -22.22 -9.45 -7.40
N VAL A 463 -22.66 -8.22 -7.19
CA VAL A 463 -24.00 -7.74 -7.56
C VAL A 463 -23.92 -6.42 -8.32
N GLU A 464 -24.87 -6.21 -9.22
CA GLU A 464 -25.12 -4.91 -9.81
C GLU A 464 -25.59 -3.96 -8.71
N ARG A 465 -25.20 -2.69 -8.83
CA ARG A 465 -25.72 -1.64 -7.96
C ARG A 465 -27.24 -1.53 -8.18
N ARG A 466 -28.04 -1.66 -7.11
CA ARG A 466 -29.51 -1.65 -7.20
C ARG A 466 -30.09 -0.29 -7.57
N ASP A 467 -29.49 0.76 -7.05
CA ASP A 467 -29.99 2.12 -7.12
C ASP A 467 -28.81 3.10 -6.99
N ASP A 468 -29.11 4.39 -6.85
CA ASP A 468 -28.09 5.42 -6.74
C ASP A 468 -27.51 5.59 -5.33
N ARG A 469 -27.80 4.66 -4.42
CA ARG A 469 -27.35 4.79 -3.02
C ARG A 469 -25.93 4.26 -2.85
N GLU A 470 -25.67 3.07 -3.38
CA GLU A 470 -24.44 2.31 -3.11
C GLU A 470 -23.37 2.49 -4.20
N GLY A 471 -22.29 1.70 -4.14
CA GLY A 471 -21.18 1.73 -5.10
C GLY A 471 -19.91 2.32 -4.50
N GLY A 472 -18.77 1.72 -4.85
CA GLY A 472 -17.46 1.97 -4.26
C GLY A 472 -17.30 1.44 -2.83
N VAL A 473 -16.06 1.29 -2.39
CA VAL A 473 -15.72 0.83 -1.02
C VAL A 473 -16.17 1.83 0.04
N ILE A 474 -16.29 3.11 -0.30
CA ILE A 474 -16.69 4.18 0.63
C ILE A 474 -18.15 4.07 1.10
N THR A 475 -18.95 3.19 0.47
CA THR A 475 -20.32 2.88 0.92
C THR A 475 -20.44 1.46 1.49
N SER A 476 -19.33 0.73 1.63
CA SER A 476 -19.33 -0.62 2.19
C SER A 476 -19.65 -0.62 3.68
N ALA A 477 -20.25 -1.72 4.16
CA ALA A 477 -20.61 -1.87 5.57
C ALA A 477 -19.36 -1.80 6.48
N ALA A 478 -18.25 -2.35 6.01
CA ALA A 478 -16.95 -2.29 6.65
C ALA A 478 -16.47 -0.85 6.86
N ILE A 479 -16.39 -0.02 5.79
CA ILE A 479 -15.95 1.38 5.93
C ILE A 479 -16.92 2.18 6.80
N MET A 480 -18.24 1.96 6.67
CA MET A 480 -19.23 2.61 7.53
C MET A 480 -19.01 2.33 9.02
N ARG A 481 -18.56 1.10 9.35
CA ARG A 481 -18.26 0.71 10.73
C ARG A 481 -16.96 1.33 11.23
N LEU A 482 -15.90 1.25 10.44
CA LEU A 482 -14.56 1.77 10.79
C LEU A 482 -14.59 3.27 11.05
N THR A 483 -15.44 3.99 10.32
CA THR A 483 -15.57 5.45 10.40
C THR A 483 -16.66 5.91 11.37
N ALA A 484 -17.24 5.01 12.17
CA ALA A 484 -18.24 5.34 13.19
C ALA A 484 -17.67 5.32 14.62
N SER A 485 -18.43 5.82 15.59
CA SER A 485 -18.10 5.60 17.01
C SER A 485 -18.61 4.22 17.47
N LYS A 486 -18.64 3.93 18.77
CA LYS A 486 -19.29 2.71 19.30
C LYS A 486 -20.81 2.74 19.17
N THR A 487 -21.43 3.91 19.28
CA THR A 487 -22.89 4.03 19.46
C THR A 487 -23.58 4.88 18.39
N ARG A 488 -22.84 5.55 17.50
CA ARG A 488 -23.40 6.47 16.50
C ARG A 488 -22.54 6.62 15.24
N THR A 489 -23.13 7.16 14.18
CA THR A 489 -22.40 7.62 12.99
C THR A 489 -21.50 8.81 13.33
N SER A 490 -20.50 9.06 12.48
CA SER A 490 -19.62 10.22 12.61
C SER A 490 -19.29 10.75 11.20
N PRO A 491 -19.99 11.81 10.73
CA PRO A 491 -19.67 12.44 9.46
C PRO A 491 -18.22 12.91 9.40
N ILE A 492 -17.72 13.48 10.51
CA ILE A 492 -16.34 13.97 10.59
C ILE A 492 -15.33 12.85 10.36
N ARG A 493 -15.46 11.71 11.06
CA ARG A 493 -14.57 10.55 10.84
C ARG A 493 -14.67 9.99 9.42
N ARG A 494 -15.86 9.99 8.82
CA ARG A 494 -16.07 9.58 7.42
C ARG A 494 -15.34 10.50 6.44
N GLY A 495 -15.55 11.82 6.57
CA GLY A 495 -14.90 12.81 5.70
C GLY A 495 -13.39 12.81 5.85
N VAL A 496 -12.89 12.77 7.09
CA VAL A 496 -11.44 12.66 7.39
C VAL A 496 -10.86 11.37 6.82
N TRP A 497 -11.54 10.23 6.95
CA TRP A 497 -11.06 8.97 6.35
C TRP A 497 -10.98 9.09 4.82
N ILE A 498 -11.96 9.69 4.13
CA ILE A 498 -11.88 9.87 2.68
C ILE A 498 -10.69 10.78 2.31
N LEU A 499 -10.50 11.90 3.01
CA LEU A 499 -9.43 12.85 2.73
C LEU A 499 -8.04 12.26 3.00
N ASN A 500 -7.85 11.64 4.15
CA ASN A 500 -6.57 11.05 4.54
C ASN A 500 -6.26 9.79 3.72
N THR A 501 -7.22 8.87 3.62
CA THR A 501 -6.99 7.52 3.08
C THR A 501 -7.06 7.50 1.56
N LEU A 502 -8.05 8.14 0.94
CA LEU A 502 -8.23 8.10 -0.51
C LEU A 502 -7.55 9.28 -1.21
N ILE A 503 -7.82 10.51 -0.78
CA ILE A 503 -7.31 11.72 -1.44
C ILE A 503 -5.82 11.98 -1.10
N GLY A 504 -5.35 11.53 0.06
CA GLY A 504 -3.95 11.72 0.49
C GLY A 504 -3.67 13.12 1.08
N LYS A 505 -4.72 13.82 1.51
CA LYS A 505 -4.62 15.08 2.25
C LYS A 505 -4.71 14.80 3.75
N SER A 506 -3.55 14.72 4.40
CA SER A 506 -3.48 14.54 5.85
C SER A 506 -4.02 15.76 6.57
N MET A 507 -4.97 15.56 7.48
CA MET A 507 -5.45 16.58 8.40
C MET A 507 -5.13 16.24 9.84
N GLU A 508 -4.56 17.22 10.55
CA GLU A 508 -4.34 17.20 11.99
C GLU A 508 -5.41 18.07 12.66
N ALA A 509 -5.93 17.59 13.79
CA ALA A 509 -6.86 18.38 14.59
C ALA A 509 -6.10 19.57 15.22
N PRO A 510 -6.70 20.78 15.25
CA PRO A 510 -6.15 21.88 16.04
C PRO A 510 -5.97 21.50 17.53
N GLU A 511 -5.09 22.19 18.26
CA GLU A 511 -4.88 21.91 19.69
C GLU A 511 -6.14 22.21 20.54
N ASP A 512 -6.88 23.27 20.19
CA ASP A 512 -8.08 23.74 20.91
C ASP A 512 -9.39 23.37 20.22
N VAL A 513 -9.63 22.08 19.96
CA VAL A 513 -10.91 21.60 19.40
C VAL A 513 -12.00 21.62 20.49
N PRO A 514 -13.07 22.43 20.35
CA PRO A 514 -14.15 22.47 21.32
C PRO A 514 -14.85 21.12 21.47
N SER A 515 -15.25 20.77 22.69
CA SER A 515 -16.00 19.53 22.90
C SER A 515 -17.37 19.57 22.23
N LEU A 516 -17.93 18.40 21.91
CA LEU A 516 -19.29 18.32 21.37
C LEU A 516 -20.34 18.78 22.39
N ASP A 517 -20.03 18.70 23.68
CA ASP A 517 -20.92 19.15 24.75
C ASP A 517 -20.89 20.69 24.85
N GLU A 518 -19.72 21.32 24.72
CA GLU A 518 -19.62 22.78 24.56
C GLU A 518 -20.42 23.28 23.34
N ALA A 519 -20.32 22.57 22.20
CA ALA A 519 -21.09 22.91 21.01
C ALA A 519 -22.61 22.75 21.24
N ARG A 520 -23.04 21.74 22.02
CA ARG A 520 -24.44 21.55 22.37
C ARG A 520 -24.94 22.65 23.30
N GLU A 521 -24.17 23.00 24.33
CA GLU A 521 -24.48 24.08 25.27
C GLU A 521 -24.58 25.42 24.54
N ALA A 522 -23.63 25.71 23.64
CA ALA A 522 -23.60 26.96 22.89
C ALA A 522 -24.78 27.14 21.93
N LEU A 523 -25.39 26.05 21.45
CA LEU A 523 -26.63 26.13 20.65
C LEU A 523 -27.84 26.58 21.48
N ASN A 524 -27.83 26.35 22.80
CA ASN A 524 -28.86 26.78 23.74
C ASN A 524 -30.30 26.46 23.28
N ILE A 525 -30.53 25.25 22.75
CA ILE A 525 -31.85 24.79 22.28
C ILE A 525 -32.45 23.74 23.22
N ARG A 526 -33.78 23.79 23.40
CA ARG A 526 -34.52 22.86 24.28
C ARG A 526 -34.62 21.42 23.75
N ARG A 527 -34.49 21.23 22.43
CA ARG A 527 -34.47 19.91 21.79
C ARG A 527 -33.03 19.45 21.58
N ASN A 528 -32.84 18.15 21.37
CA ASN A 528 -31.54 17.66 20.93
C ASN A 528 -31.18 18.27 19.55
N PRO A 529 -29.97 18.88 19.41
CA PRO A 529 -29.51 19.37 18.12
C PRO A 529 -29.22 18.20 17.19
N SER A 530 -29.54 18.41 15.91
CA SER A 530 -29.14 17.48 14.85
C SER A 530 -27.62 17.47 14.69
N VAL A 531 -27.08 16.40 14.11
CA VAL A 531 -25.65 16.29 13.81
C VAL A 531 -25.16 17.46 12.94
N SER A 532 -25.96 17.91 11.98
CA SER A 532 -25.61 19.06 11.13
C SER A 532 -25.56 20.36 11.93
N GLU A 533 -26.46 20.58 12.89
CA GLU A 533 -26.45 21.77 13.76
C GLU A 533 -25.23 21.77 14.70
N LEU A 534 -24.89 20.62 15.27
CA LEU A 534 -23.69 20.45 16.09
C LEU A 534 -22.43 20.76 15.29
N ILE A 535 -22.33 20.24 14.06
CA ILE A 535 -21.19 20.53 13.18
C ILE A 535 -21.15 22.03 12.85
N LYS A 536 -22.27 22.64 12.44
CA LYS A 536 -22.34 24.09 12.16
C LYS A 536 -21.88 24.94 13.34
N GLN A 537 -22.28 24.56 14.56
CA GLN A 537 -21.81 25.24 15.76
C GLN A 537 -20.32 25.02 16.00
N HIS A 538 -19.84 23.79 15.83
CA HIS A 538 -18.43 23.43 15.99
C HIS A 538 -17.52 24.19 15.02
N VAL A 539 -18.00 24.45 13.79
CA VAL A 539 -17.24 25.13 12.73
C VAL A 539 -17.50 26.64 12.67
N SER A 540 -18.22 27.21 13.65
CA SER A 540 -18.50 28.65 13.72
C SER A 540 -17.23 29.50 13.86
N ARG A 541 -16.13 28.92 14.34
CA ARG A 541 -14.81 29.54 14.38
C ARG A 541 -14.13 29.43 13.01
N ALA A 542 -13.57 30.53 12.51
CA ALA A 542 -12.85 30.58 11.23
C ALA A 542 -11.73 29.53 11.12
N ALA A 543 -11.03 29.25 12.23
CA ALA A 543 -9.99 28.23 12.28
C ALA A 543 -10.52 26.83 11.92
N CYS A 544 -11.70 26.47 12.44
CA CYS A 544 -12.34 25.19 12.16
C CYS A 544 -12.97 25.14 10.76
N HIS A 545 -13.54 26.27 10.30
CA HIS A 545 -14.25 26.34 9.01
C HIS A 545 -13.37 25.95 7.81
N SER A 546 -12.08 26.33 7.84
CA SER A 546 -11.13 26.08 6.76
C SER A 546 -11.01 24.59 6.40
N CYS A 547 -10.73 23.72 7.38
CA CYS A 547 -10.64 22.27 7.17
C CYS A 547 -12.01 21.66 6.92
N HIS A 548 -13.04 22.13 7.63
CA HIS A 548 -14.38 21.55 7.55
C HIS A 548 -15.07 21.80 6.21
N ARG A 549 -14.64 22.80 5.42
CA ARG A 549 -15.06 22.98 4.03
C ARG A 549 -14.79 21.75 3.16
N GLU A 550 -13.72 20.99 3.43
CA GLU A 550 -13.45 19.73 2.74
C GLU A 550 -14.05 18.52 3.48
N ILE A 551 -14.05 18.50 4.82
CA ILE A 551 -14.51 17.35 5.63
C ILE A 551 -16.02 17.15 5.55
N ASP A 552 -16.79 18.19 5.87
CA ASP A 552 -18.22 18.09 6.14
C ASP A 552 -19.00 17.60 4.92
N PRO A 553 -18.74 18.09 3.69
CA PRO A 553 -19.43 17.60 2.49
C PRO A 553 -19.28 16.09 2.30
N LEU A 554 -18.06 15.57 2.45
CA LEU A 554 -17.74 14.16 2.26
C LEU A 554 -18.38 13.25 3.32
N GLY A 555 -18.38 13.73 4.57
CA GLY A 555 -18.99 13.04 5.70
C GLY A 555 -20.51 13.03 5.67
N LEU A 556 -21.11 14.21 5.51
CA LEU A 556 -22.56 14.40 5.48
C LEU A 556 -23.19 13.69 4.30
N GLY A 557 -22.53 13.69 3.12
CA GLY A 557 -23.01 12.96 1.95
C GLY A 557 -23.17 11.46 2.15
N LEU A 558 -22.63 10.89 3.23
CA LEU A 558 -22.76 9.47 3.59
C LEU A 558 -23.70 9.22 4.78
N GLU A 559 -24.35 10.25 5.34
CA GLU A 559 -25.19 10.06 6.55
C GLU A 559 -26.43 9.20 6.34
N ASN A 560 -26.86 8.97 5.10
CA ASN A 560 -27.88 7.96 4.82
C ASN A 560 -27.43 6.52 5.14
N PHE A 561 -26.15 6.28 5.33
CA PHE A 561 -25.64 5.01 5.82
C PHE A 561 -25.48 5.06 7.34
N ALA A 562 -26.15 4.14 8.03
CA ALA A 562 -25.99 3.92 9.46
C ALA A 562 -24.60 3.33 9.79
N GLN A 563 -24.37 3.05 11.07
CA GLN A 563 -23.08 2.56 11.58
C GLN A 563 -22.62 1.25 10.93
N PHE A 564 -23.53 0.34 10.55
CA PHE A 564 -23.17 -0.94 9.92
C PHE A 564 -23.58 -0.99 8.44
N GLY A 565 -23.73 0.19 7.82
CA GLY A 565 -24.05 0.36 6.41
C GLY A 565 -25.53 0.16 6.05
N GLU A 566 -26.44 0.04 7.03
CA GLU A 566 -27.87 0.06 6.74
C GLU A 566 -28.33 1.43 6.23
N TRP A 567 -29.16 1.44 5.19
CA TRP A 567 -29.74 2.68 4.69
C TRP A 567 -30.78 3.23 5.67
N ARG A 568 -30.78 4.55 5.86
CA ARG A 568 -31.74 5.27 6.70
C ARG A 568 -32.12 6.63 6.10
N THR A 569 -33.36 7.03 6.33
CA THR A 569 -33.90 8.36 6.01
C THR A 569 -34.16 9.20 7.26
N GLN A 570 -34.10 8.58 8.44
CA GLN A 570 -34.21 9.23 9.75
C GLN A 570 -33.06 8.80 10.67
N TYR A 571 -32.71 9.64 11.63
CA TYR A 571 -31.86 9.32 12.77
C TYR A 571 -32.63 8.52 13.84
N PRO A 572 -31.95 7.89 14.82
CA PRO A 572 -32.62 7.16 15.91
C PRO A 572 -33.61 8.01 16.73
N ASP A 573 -33.41 9.32 16.76
CA ASP A 573 -34.30 10.31 17.39
C ASP A 573 -35.46 10.76 16.47
N LYS A 574 -35.66 10.09 15.33
CA LYS A 574 -36.69 10.33 14.31
C LYS A 574 -36.53 11.61 13.50
N LEU A 575 -35.43 12.36 13.67
CA LEU A 575 -35.14 13.50 12.80
C LEU A 575 -34.77 13.05 11.39
N PRO A 576 -35.15 13.79 10.32
CA PRO A 576 -34.72 13.48 8.96
C PRO A 576 -33.20 13.49 8.79
N VAL A 577 -32.68 12.57 7.98
CA VAL A 577 -31.25 12.56 7.60
C VAL A 577 -30.94 13.73 6.69
N ILE A 578 -29.83 14.41 6.97
CA ILE A 578 -29.27 15.46 6.14
C ILE A 578 -28.03 14.90 5.45
N ALA A 579 -28.18 14.51 4.18
CA ALA A 579 -27.11 14.01 3.32
C ALA A 579 -26.90 14.92 2.10
N SER A 580 -26.74 16.20 2.39
CA SER A 580 -26.56 17.26 1.40
C SER A 580 -25.46 18.21 1.87
N GLY A 581 -24.83 18.92 0.95
CA GLY A 581 -23.72 19.81 1.22
C GLY A 581 -23.25 20.55 -0.01
N VAL A 582 -22.18 21.30 0.13
CA VAL A 582 -21.54 22.06 -0.96
C VAL A 582 -20.08 21.62 -1.03
N MET A 583 -19.65 21.14 -2.20
CA MET A 583 -18.28 20.70 -2.42
C MET A 583 -17.33 21.91 -2.53
N PRO A 584 -16.00 21.73 -2.39
CA PRO A 584 -15.04 22.84 -2.43
C PRO A 584 -15.07 23.68 -3.71
N ASN A 585 -15.50 23.09 -4.83
CA ASN A 585 -15.75 23.75 -6.11
C ASN A 585 -17.06 24.59 -6.15
N GLY A 586 -17.78 24.70 -5.03
CA GLY A 586 -19.02 25.47 -4.90
C GLY A 586 -20.28 24.74 -5.39
N LYS A 587 -20.17 23.52 -5.92
CA LYS A 587 -21.34 22.77 -6.41
C LYS A 587 -22.10 22.11 -5.26
N PRO A 588 -23.43 22.31 -5.16
CA PRO A 588 -24.25 21.63 -4.15
C PRO A 588 -24.57 20.19 -4.58
N PHE A 589 -24.81 19.32 -3.59
CA PHE A 589 -25.37 17.97 -3.80
C PHE A 589 -26.48 17.67 -2.79
N LYS A 590 -27.36 16.74 -3.14
CA LYS A 590 -28.50 16.30 -2.30
C LYS A 590 -28.55 14.79 -2.08
N SER A 591 -27.61 14.05 -2.66
CA SER A 591 -27.53 12.60 -2.53
C SER A 591 -26.09 12.09 -2.42
N PRO A 592 -25.88 10.88 -1.86
CA PRO A 592 -24.57 10.24 -1.85
C PRO A 592 -23.98 10.07 -3.25
N ARG A 593 -24.80 9.82 -4.27
CA ARG A 593 -24.33 9.70 -5.67
C ARG A 593 -23.79 11.01 -6.20
N GLU A 594 -24.56 12.08 -6.09
CA GLU A 594 -24.11 13.41 -6.54
C GLU A 594 -22.83 13.83 -5.81
N MET A 595 -22.73 13.56 -4.50
CA MET A 595 -21.50 13.80 -3.74
C MET A 595 -20.32 13.03 -4.32
N LYS A 596 -20.48 11.73 -4.62
CA LYS A 596 -19.43 10.89 -5.21
C LYS A 596 -19.00 11.34 -6.61
N GLU A 597 -19.96 11.77 -7.44
CA GLU A 597 -19.67 12.31 -8.77
C GLU A 597 -18.86 13.60 -8.67
N LEU A 598 -19.26 14.53 -7.80
CA LEU A 598 -18.50 15.75 -7.53
C LEU A 598 -17.14 15.47 -6.88
N LEU A 599 -17.04 14.45 -6.03
CA LEU A 599 -15.77 14.04 -5.43
C LEU A 599 -14.79 13.62 -6.53
N LEU A 600 -15.22 12.79 -7.47
CA LEU A 600 -14.39 12.39 -8.61
C LEU A 600 -14.09 13.56 -9.57
N GLU A 601 -15.02 14.51 -9.71
CA GLU A 601 -14.77 15.73 -10.48
C GLU A 601 -13.62 16.55 -9.88
N VAL A 602 -13.58 16.68 -8.55
CA VAL A 602 -12.59 17.50 -7.84
C VAL A 602 -11.27 16.77 -7.60
N TYR A 603 -11.31 15.48 -7.24
CA TYR A 603 -10.16 14.78 -6.63
C TYR A 603 -9.67 13.53 -7.37
N ARG A 604 -10.15 13.21 -8.58
CA ARG A 604 -9.73 11.97 -9.28
C ARG A 604 -8.21 11.82 -9.41
N ASP A 605 -7.51 12.90 -9.72
CA ASP A 605 -6.06 12.89 -9.91
C ASP A 605 -5.33 12.73 -8.56
N ASP A 606 -5.82 13.37 -7.49
CA ASP A 606 -5.31 13.20 -6.12
C ASP A 606 -5.47 11.76 -5.62
N ILE A 607 -6.63 11.15 -5.87
CA ILE A 607 -6.91 9.75 -5.48
C ILE A 607 -5.97 8.79 -6.20
N ALA A 608 -5.77 8.99 -7.51
CA ALA A 608 -4.83 8.19 -8.28
C ALA A 608 -3.38 8.38 -7.81
N ALA A 609 -2.97 9.63 -7.53
CA ALA A 609 -1.63 9.93 -7.04
C ALA A 609 -1.39 9.35 -5.64
N ASN A 610 -2.38 9.40 -4.75
CA ASN A 610 -2.26 8.80 -3.42
C ASN A 610 -2.26 7.27 -3.48
N PHE A 611 -3.07 6.65 -4.36
CA PHE A 611 -2.98 5.20 -4.61
C PHE A 611 -1.57 4.80 -5.09
N ALA A 612 -1.04 5.50 -6.09
CA ALA A 612 0.32 5.27 -6.59
C ALA A 612 1.34 5.42 -5.46
N LYS A 613 1.25 6.49 -4.67
CA LYS A 613 2.15 6.75 -3.53
C LYS A 613 2.11 5.61 -2.50
N LYS A 614 0.92 5.13 -2.14
CA LYS A 614 0.73 4.06 -1.15
C LYS A 614 1.25 2.73 -1.67
N LEU A 615 0.89 2.37 -2.90
CA LEU A 615 1.34 1.13 -3.52
C LEU A 615 2.86 1.11 -3.72
N PHE A 616 3.44 2.25 -4.13
CA PHE A 616 4.88 2.36 -4.35
C PHE A 616 5.66 2.32 -3.03
N ALA A 617 5.18 2.98 -1.98
CA ALA A 617 5.76 2.89 -0.64
C ALA A 617 5.73 1.43 -0.12
N TYR A 618 4.62 0.72 -0.30
CA TYR A 618 4.50 -0.69 0.04
C TYR A 618 5.45 -1.58 -0.76
N ALA A 619 5.58 -1.36 -2.07
CA ALA A 619 6.48 -2.11 -2.95
C ALA A 619 7.95 -1.93 -2.55
N LEU A 620 8.36 -0.71 -2.20
CA LEU A 620 9.73 -0.42 -1.78
C LEU A 620 10.01 -0.81 -0.32
N GLY A 621 8.97 -0.97 0.49
CA GLY A 621 9.06 -1.21 1.93
C GLY A 621 9.65 -0.01 2.67
N ARG A 622 9.36 1.22 2.23
CA ARG A 622 9.77 2.46 2.90
C ARG A 622 8.88 3.61 2.48
N LYS A 623 8.91 4.69 3.26
CA LYS A 623 8.29 5.95 2.87
C LYS A 623 8.94 6.47 1.58
N LEU A 624 8.13 7.07 0.71
CA LEU A 624 8.64 7.80 -0.43
C LEU A 624 9.28 9.11 0.04
N GLU A 625 10.47 9.35 -0.46
CA GLU A 625 11.27 10.55 -0.23
C GLU A 625 11.18 11.47 -1.45
N PRO A 626 11.62 12.74 -1.34
CA PRO A 626 11.54 13.69 -2.45
C PRO A 626 12.14 13.18 -3.77
N TYR A 627 13.25 12.45 -3.72
CA TYR A 627 13.89 11.86 -4.91
C TYR A 627 13.05 10.81 -5.65
N ASP A 628 12.01 10.23 -5.03
CA ASP A 628 11.11 9.29 -5.70
C ASP A 628 10.07 10.00 -6.59
N ARG A 629 9.98 11.34 -6.52
CA ARG A 629 8.95 12.15 -7.19
C ARG A 629 8.91 11.91 -8.70
N VAL A 630 10.05 11.89 -9.37
CA VAL A 630 10.12 11.71 -10.84
C VAL A 630 9.45 10.41 -11.26
N ALA A 631 9.77 9.30 -10.58
CA ALA A 631 9.18 8.01 -10.89
C ALA A 631 7.70 7.92 -10.48
N LEU A 632 7.32 8.54 -9.35
CA LEU A 632 5.92 8.59 -8.94
C LEU A 632 5.05 9.35 -9.96
N GLU A 633 5.54 10.48 -10.47
CA GLU A 633 4.84 11.27 -11.49
C GLU A 633 4.72 10.51 -12.82
N GLU A 634 5.76 9.75 -13.20
CA GLU A 634 5.70 8.87 -14.37
C GLU A 634 4.64 7.76 -14.20
N VAL A 635 4.62 7.06 -13.06
CA VAL A 635 3.61 6.04 -12.74
C VAL A 635 2.19 6.62 -12.84
N VAL A 636 1.95 7.79 -12.24
CA VAL A 636 0.64 8.45 -12.27
C VAL A 636 0.26 8.88 -13.68
N SER A 637 1.21 9.43 -14.45
CA SER A 637 0.98 9.87 -15.84
C SER A 637 0.60 8.69 -16.74
N ARG A 638 1.32 7.57 -16.64
CA ARG A 638 1.02 6.33 -17.39
C ARG A 638 -0.33 5.76 -17.00
N ALA A 639 -0.63 5.69 -15.70
CA ALA A 639 -1.93 5.22 -15.23
C ALA A 639 -3.07 6.12 -15.73
N LYS A 640 -2.89 7.45 -15.75
CA LYS A 640 -3.88 8.40 -16.27
C LYS A 640 -4.17 8.18 -17.75
N GLN A 641 -3.15 7.91 -18.57
CA GLN A 641 -3.31 7.59 -20.00
C GLN A 641 -4.15 6.32 -20.24
N ASP A 642 -4.14 5.39 -19.29
CA ASP A 642 -4.91 4.14 -19.35
C ASP A 642 -6.24 4.20 -18.56
N GLY A 643 -6.67 5.37 -18.10
CA GLY A 643 -7.93 5.52 -17.34
C GLY A 643 -7.84 5.04 -15.88
N TYR A 644 -6.65 5.18 -15.28
CA TYR A 644 -6.30 4.86 -13.89
C TYR A 644 -6.47 3.38 -13.53
N ARG A 645 -6.07 2.50 -14.44
CA ARG A 645 -6.18 1.05 -14.30
C ARG A 645 -5.19 0.53 -13.26
N THR A 646 -5.67 -0.35 -12.36
CA THR A 646 -4.90 -0.91 -11.25
C THR A 646 -3.61 -1.61 -11.69
N ASN A 647 -3.66 -2.43 -12.76
CA ASN A 647 -2.49 -3.19 -13.20
C ASN A 647 -1.39 -2.28 -13.76
N THR A 648 -1.76 -1.15 -14.35
CA THR A 648 -0.80 -0.16 -14.87
C THR A 648 0.02 0.46 -13.74
N PHE A 649 -0.57 0.73 -12.57
CA PHE A 649 0.22 1.17 -11.42
C PHE A 649 1.23 0.11 -10.97
N ILE A 650 0.81 -1.16 -10.87
CA ILE A 650 1.68 -2.28 -10.47
C ILE A 650 2.85 -2.42 -11.45
N GLU A 651 2.55 -2.45 -12.75
CA GLU A 651 3.55 -2.61 -13.80
C GLU A 651 4.57 -1.47 -13.78
N GLN A 652 4.11 -0.22 -13.77
CA GLN A 652 5.00 0.94 -13.84
C GLN A 652 5.88 1.10 -12.58
N ILE A 653 5.38 0.70 -11.41
CA ILE A 653 6.20 0.63 -10.20
C ILE A 653 7.33 -0.40 -10.37
N VAL A 654 7.03 -1.59 -10.88
CA VAL A 654 8.05 -2.65 -11.09
C VAL A 654 9.06 -2.24 -12.16
N LEU A 655 8.66 -1.49 -13.19
CA LEU A 655 9.54 -0.99 -14.24
C LEU A 655 10.44 0.16 -13.79
N SER A 656 10.12 0.84 -12.70
CA SER A 656 10.87 2.00 -12.19
C SER A 656 12.31 1.66 -11.76
N ALA A 657 13.19 2.66 -11.85
CA ALA A 657 14.56 2.54 -11.35
C ALA A 657 14.59 2.28 -9.83
N GLN A 658 13.66 2.86 -9.07
CA GLN A 658 13.54 2.70 -7.62
C GLN A 658 13.32 1.24 -7.23
N PHE A 659 12.59 0.48 -8.07
CA PHE A 659 12.35 -0.94 -7.84
C PHE A 659 13.47 -1.84 -8.38
N ARG A 660 14.04 -1.50 -9.54
CA ARG A 660 15.03 -2.34 -10.26
C ARG A 660 16.48 -2.05 -9.92
N CYS A 661 16.76 -0.96 -9.23
CA CYS A 661 18.11 -0.56 -8.84
C CYS A 661 18.26 -0.50 -7.33
N ARG A 662 19.52 -0.51 -6.92
CA ARG A 662 20.00 -0.26 -5.57
C ARG A 662 21.01 0.88 -5.62
N GLN A 663 21.12 1.59 -4.51
CA GLN A 663 22.19 2.53 -4.25
C GLN A 663 22.65 2.28 -2.82
N ASP A 664 23.96 2.18 -2.60
CA ASP A 664 24.53 2.02 -1.27
C ASP A 664 24.62 3.38 -0.57
N PRO A 665 24.65 3.41 0.78
CA PRO A 665 24.69 4.63 1.59
C PRO A 665 25.81 5.61 1.22
#